data_AF-A0A1G5FT16-F1
#
_entry.id   AF-A0A1G5FT16-F1
#
_cell.length_a   1.000
_cell.length_b   1.000
_cell.length_c   1.000
_cell.angle_alpha   90.00
_cell.angle_beta   90.00
_cell.angle_gamma   90.00
#
_symmetry.space_group_name_H-M   'P 1'
#
loop_
_entity.id
_entity.type
_entity.pdbx_description
1 polymer ?
#
loop_
_entity_poly.entity_id
_entity_poly.type
_entity_poly.pdbx_seq_one_letter_code
_entity_poly.pdbx_strand_id
1 'polypeptide(L)'
;MHSEENIFRPTPIPGSPISVHNTHSSPLSGGDIVLLIRQALSFIPSDDREIWIRCGMAIKDELGEAGFEIWDQWSSTSNKYQARDAAATWKSFNSGGKVGIGTLFHYAKQYGYRCKGTYKSTGPLTAQTAERQCIVAKEEAEIASERADTATRAMAIWRAATEAKADHPYLERKRVSPVATLREIDAGAAAKILGYPPKSRGQLLTGRLLVVPVKQGDKLSTLELIDGDKRKTALAGRGSKAGGYWAPESLPDVVGTLLIGEGVATVLSSKEATGYPAIAALSSGNLLAVAKAMRERYPAAALVILADLVKATGAPDPHAIEAAQSVGGKLAVPHFAASSDPDATDFNDMVLTGGAAAVERGIANASQPGQDAEGEWTNPQPLTAKVEPEPYPLDALPDTIRAAVEEVAAFVKAPLPLIASSALTALSLAVQAHYDAKRAEKLQGPVGLFLLTIADSGERKTTCDGFFTQPIRDYEAAQAEAAKPGLRECQVKIEAWEAKRSGIKEQIRQLAKGSKPTEDMESALQELENNKPEMPRIPRLLYADATPEALAYGLAKLWPSAGVVSAEAGIVFGSHGMGKDSVMRNLALLNQLWDGASLTIDRRSTESFGVRGARLTMALQVQEATLRSFFDKTGVLARGTGFLARFLVSWPESTQGNRPYTDPPEDWPKLTAFHKRIDEILKITVLVNDAGALSPVPLTLKPDAKAAWEEFHNAIEIELSSGGELYDVRDVASKSADNAARLAVLFQIFEHGVGGAVELDCFECAGRIVAWHLNEARRFFGELALPAELADAARLDTWLIGYCQREQTHLVSTREAQRLGPVRDRERLTTALRELEELDRVKVSQEGKRKIIKVNPALLEVTS
;
A
#
# COMPACT_ATOMS: atom_id res chain seq x y z
N MET A 1 7.37 -13.48 59.88
CA MET A 1 8.79 -13.11 59.69
C MET A 1 9.63 -14.36 59.85
N HIS A 2 10.64 -14.52 59.00
CA HIS A 2 11.77 -15.48 59.00
C HIS A 2 11.61 -16.93 59.51
N SER A 3 11.99 -17.87 58.64
CA SER A 3 13.07 -18.84 58.91
C SER A 3 13.66 -19.35 57.57
N GLU A 4 14.91 -19.78 57.58
CA GLU A 4 15.77 -19.97 56.38
C GLU A 4 15.99 -21.45 55.97
N GLU A 5 16.87 -21.62 54.96
CA GLU A 5 17.84 -22.72 54.73
C GLU A 5 17.63 -23.86 53.71
N ASN A 6 18.49 -23.80 52.69
CA ASN A 6 19.42 -24.82 52.14
C ASN A 6 18.97 -26.18 51.55
N ILE A 7 19.14 -26.28 50.22
CA ILE A 7 20.05 -27.17 49.48
C ILE A 7 20.18 -28.65 49.92
N PHE A 8 19.89 -29.61 49.01
CA PHE A 8 20.86 -30.64 48.56
C PHE A 8 20.43 -31.35 47.24
N ARG A 9 21.41 -31.86 46.48
CA ARG A 9 21.23 -32.62 45.21
C ARG A 9 21.11 -34.15 45.47
N PRO A 10 20.71 -34.94 44.45
CA PRO A 10 21.53 -36.10 44.08
C PRO A 10 21.76 -36.30 42.56
N THR A 11 22.71 -37.18 42.23
CA THR A 11 23.27 -37.54 40.90
C THR A 11 22.65 -38.83 40.28
N PRO A 12 22.94 -39.21 39.01
CA PRO A 12 22.02 -40.01 38.16
C PRO A 12 22.55 -41.36 37.57
N ILE A 13 21.83 -41.88 36.54
CA ILE A 13 22.09 -42.98 35.54
C ILE A 13 21.50 -44.36 35.94
N PRO A 14 20.98 -45.26 35.03
CA PRO A 14 20.83 -45.27 33.54
C PRO A 14 19.37 -45.52 33.01
N GLY A 15 19.16 -45.81 31.70
CA GLY A 15 18.44 -47.07 31.36
C GLY A 15 17.48 -47.33 30.15
N SER A 16 17.35 -46.53 29.07
CA SER A 16 16.81 -46.96 27.73
C SER A 16 15.32 -47.44 27.57
N PRO A 17 14.77 -47.60 26.33
CA PRO A 17 14.82 -46.75 25.13
C PRO A 17 13.41 -46.44 24.53
N ILE A 18 13.27 -45.46 23.62
CA ILE A 18 12.04 -45.23 22.82
C ILE A 18 12.35 -45.26 21.31
N SER A 19 11.47 -45.94 20.56
CA SER A 19 11.62 -46.27 19.13
C SER A 19 11.36 -45.09 18.18
N VAL A 20 11.84 -45.25 16.94
CA VAL A 20 11.85 -44.23 15.88
C VAL A 20 10.71 -44.44 14.88
N HIS A 21 9.99 -43.38 14.52
CA HIS A 21 9.20 -43.31 13.28
C HIS A 21 9.49 -42.04 12.47
N ASN A 22 9.45 -42.19 11.14
CA ASN A 22 9.88 -41.19 10.16
C ASN A 22 8.82 -40.10 9.91
N THR A 23 9.27 -38.87 9.67
CA THR A 23 8.46 -37.79 9.09
C THR A 23 9.25 -37.06 8.00
N HIS A 24 8.64 -36.84 6.83
CA HIS A 24 9.27 -36.15 5.69
C HIS A 24 9.46 -34.64 5.95
N SER A 25 10.48 -34.02 5.33
CA SER A 25 11.01 -32.70 5.71
C SER A 25 10.84 -31.62 4.64
N SER A 26 10.53 -30.39 5.08
CA SER A 26 10.47 -29.16 4.27
C SER A 26 11.81 -28.36 4.29
N PRO A 27 12.07 -27.45 3.35
CA PRO A 27 13.24 -26.56 3.37
C PRO A 27 13.05 -25.36 4.33
N LEU A 28 14.16 -24.82 4.82
CA LEU A 28 14.24 -23.84 5.92
C LEU A 28 14.55 -22.40 5.42
N SER A 29 14.26 -21.39 6.25
CA SER A 29 14.31 -19.96 5.90
C SER A 29 15.61 -19.25 6.31
N GLY A 30 15.75 -17.97 5.94
CA GLY A 30 16.94 -17.14 6.22
C GLY A 30 17.20 -16.79 7.70
N GLY A 31 16.20 -16.93 8.58
CA GLY A 31 16.44 -16.88 10.03
C GLY A 31 17.00 -18.19 10.58
N ASP A 32 16.58 -19.30 9.98
CA ASP A 32 16.94 -20.66 10.41
C ASP A 32 18.40 -21.01 10.08
N ILE A 33 18.99 -20.42 9.02
CA ILE A 33 20.38 -20.72 8.64
C ILE A 33 21.40 -20.28 9.71
N VAL A 34 21.19 -19.15 10.39
CA VAL A 34 22.06 -18.73 11.50
C VAL A 34 21.97 -19.71 12.67
N LEU A 35 20.77 -20.21 12.97
CA LEU A 35 20.56 -21.22 14.01
C LEU A 35 21.21 -22.57 13.61
N LEU A 36 21.05 -23.00 12.36
CA LEU A 36 21.67 -24.21 11.80
C LEU A 36 23.20 -24.12 11.80
N ILE A 37 23.78 -22.98 11.46
CA ILE A 37 25.24 -22.76 11.48
C ILE A 37 25.76 -22.85 12.92
N ARG A 38 25.10 -22.17 13.87
CA ARG A 38 25.46 -22.24 15.31
C ARG A 38 25.34 -23.67 15.84
N GLN A 39 24.29 -24.40 15.47
CA GLN A 39 24.12 -25.81 15.82
C GLN A 39 25.18 -26.70 15.17
N ALA A 40 25.53 -26.50 13.90
CA ALA A 40 26.53 -27.31 13.22
C ALA A 40 27.95 -27.07 13.79
N LEU A 41 28.29 -25.81 14.09
CA LEU A 41 29.55 -25.43 14.74
C LEU A 41 29.70 -26.04 16.13
N SER A 42 28.63 -26.25 16.90
CA SER A 42 28.73 -26.86 18.23
C SER A 42 29.17 -28.34 18.22
N PHE A 43 29.20 -28.99 17.05
CA PHE A 43 29.78 -30.33 16.89
C PHE A 43 31.24 -30.30 16.40
N ILE A 44 31.74 -29.16 15.86
CA ILE A 44 33.07 -29.08 15.27
C ILE A 44 34.06 -28.50 16.30
N PRO A 45 35.18 -29.17 16.60
CA PRO A 45 36.24 -28.59 17.43
C PRO A 45 36.97 -27.45 16.71
N SER A 46 37.22 -26.35 17.42
CA SER A 46 37.89 -25.15 16.90
C SER A 46 39.43 -25.20 16.92
N ASP A 47 40.00 -26.30 17.42
CA ASP A 47 41.45 -26.45 17.67
C ASP A 47 42.30 -26.82 16.43
N ASP A 48 41.65 -27.27 15.34
CA ASP A 48 42.29 -27.61 14.07
C ASP A 48 42.35 -26.40 13.14
N ARG A 49 43.57 -26.01 12.73
CA ARG A 49 43.79 -24.77 11.98
C ARG A 49 43.19 -24.81 10.56
N GLU A 50 43.11 -25.97 9.91
CA GLU A 50 42.54 -26.07 8.57
C GLU A 50 41.01 -26.03 8.61
N ILE A 51 40.40 -26.77 9.53
CA ILE A 51 38.95 -26.76 9.76
C ILE A 51 38.51 -25.35 10.18
N TRP A 52 39.26 -24.69 11.07
CA TRP A 52 39.00 -23.33 11.53
C TRP A 52 38.97 -22.29 10.40
N ILE A 53 39.95 -22.34 9.49
CA ILE A 53 39.99 -21.49 8.28
C ILE A 53 38.81 -21.79 7.35
N ARG A 54 38.58 -23.07 7.03
CA ARG A 54 37.52 -23.48 6.09
C ARG A 54 36.11 -23.15 6.61
N CYS A 55 35.87 -23.28 7.92
CA CYS A 55 34.60 -22.84 8.52
C CYS A 55 34.44 -21.32 8.45
N GLY A 56 35.50 -20.55 8.69
CA GLY A 56 35.47 -19.08 8.56
C GLY A 56 35.14 -18.60 7.15
N MET A 57 35.80 -19.19 6.14
CA MET A 57 35.50 -18.94 4.72
C MET A 57 34.04 -19.28 4.39
N ALA A 58 33.58 -20.48 4.79
CA ALA A 58 32.23 -20.95 4.52
C ALA A 58 31.13 -20.08 5.15
N ILE A 59 31.37 -19.52 6.34
CA ILE A 59 30.43 -18.61 7.02
C ILE A 59 30.45 -17.22 6.36
N LYS A 60 31.61 -16.71 5.96
CA LYS A 60 31.72 -15.41 5.29
C LYS A 60 31.15 -15.40 3.87
N ASP A 61 31.17 -16.53 3.19
CA ASP A 61 30.54 -16.72 1.88
C ASP A 61 29.02 -16.60 1.97
N GLU A 62 28.41 -17.19 3.01
CA GLU A 62 26.95 -17.27 3.18
C GLU A 62 26.33 -16.07 3.93
N LEU A 63 27.02 -15.54 4.95
CA LEU A 63 26.51 -14.46 5.82
C LEU A 63 27.24 -13.12 5.65
N GLY A 64 28.23 -13.03 4.77
CA GLY A 64 29.06 -11.83 4.61
C GLY A 64 29.74 -11.44 5.93
N GLU A 65 29.94 -10.14 6.15
CA GLU A 65 30.57 -9.61 7.36
C GLU A 65 29.75 -9.87 8.64
N ALA A 66 28.43 -10.07 8.54
CA ALA A 66 27.59 -10.44 9.68
C ALA A 66 27.91 -11.85 10.24
N GLY A 67 28.63 -12.67 9.47
CA GLY A 67 29.13 -13.97 9.90
C GLY A 67 30.25 -13.93 10.95
N PHE A 68 30.93 -12.78 11.13
CA PHE A 68 32.12 -12.69 11.99
C PHE A 68 31.81 -13.07 13.44
N GLU A 69 30.75 -12.52 14.03
CA GLU A 69 30.37 -12.76 15.43
C GLU A 69 30.13 -14.24 15.72
N ILE A 70 29.51 -14.97 14.77
CA ILE A 70 29.21 -16.39 14.90
C ILE A 70 30.49 -17.22 14.89
N TRP A 71 31.39 -16.94 13.93
CA TRP A 71 32.66 -17.65 13.79
C TRP A 71 33.63 -17.31 14.93
N ASP A 72 33.69 -16.06 15.37
CA ASP A 72 34.55 -15.59 16.46
C ASP A 72 34.13 -16.19 17.81
N GLN A 73 32.82 -16.22 18.11
CA GLN A 73 32.28 -16.87 19.31
C GLN A 73 32.53 -18.38 19.33
N TRP A 74 32.48 -19.06 18.18
CA TRP A 74 32.90 -20.47 18.08
C TRP A 74 34.42 -20.61 18.25
N SER A 75 35.20 -19.72 17.63
CA SER A 75 36.66 -19.70 17.70
C SER A 75 37.16 -19.54 19.15
N SER A 76 36.48 -18.72 19.96
CA SER A 76 36.83 -18.48 21.37
C SER A 76 36.68 -19.70 22.28
N THR A 77 36.14 -20.82 21.78
CA THR A 77 36.09 -22.09 22.53
C THR A 77 37.43 -22.83 22.56
N SER A 78 38.38 -22.49 21.68
CA SER A 78 39.73 -23.07 21.69
C SER A 78 40.62 -22.41 22.73
N ASN A 79 41.46 -23.20 23.42
CA ASN A 79 42.51 -22.69 24.30
C ASN A 79 43.68 -22.00 23.54
N LYS A 80 43.69 -22.05 22.21
CA LYS A 80 44.68 -21.38 21.33
C LYS A 80 44.16 -20.05 20.74
N TYR A 81 42.93 -19.65 21.08
CA TYR A 81 42.29 -18.49 20.47
C TYR A 81 42.96 -17.16 20.84
N GLN A 82 43.12 -16.28 19.84
CA GLN A 82 43.55 -14.90 20.01
C GLN A 82 42.67 -13.98 19.16
N ALA A 83 41.93 -13.06 19.79
CA ALA A 83 40.96 -12.20 19.10
C ALA A 83 41.56 -11.31 18.01
N ARG A 84 42.81 -10.86 18.18
CA ARG A 84 43.52 -10.07 17.15
C ARG A 84 43.80 -10.91 15.89
N ASP A 85 44.20 -12.17 16.06
CA ASP A 85 44.50 -13.08 14.96
C ASP A 85 43.23 -13.55 14.25
N ALA A 86 42.13 -13.74 15.00
CA ALA A 86 40.82 -14.02 14.44
C ALA A 86 40.32 -12.88 13.55
N ALA A 87 40.32 -11.64 14.06
CA ALA A 87 39.93 -10.46 13.30
C ALA A 87 40.82 -10.18 12.07
N ALA A 88 42.13 -10.44 12.17
CA ALA A 88 43.06 -10.33 11.04
C ALA A 88 42.79 -11.42 9.98
N THR A 89 42.58 -12.67 10.41
CA THR A 89 42.29 -13.79 9.49
C THR A 89 40.95 -13.58 8.78
N TRP A 90 39.91 -13.12 9.48
CA TRP A 90 38.60 -12.85 8.89
C TRP A 90 38.64 -11.81 7.75
N LYS A 91 39.48 -10.79 7.89
CA LYS A 91 39.72 -9.78 6.83
C LYS A 91 40.45 -10.35 5.60
N SER A 92 41.14 -11.48 5.72
CA SER A 92 41.79 -12.16 4.60
C SER A 92 40.86 -13.07 3.78
N PHE A 93 39.63 -13.31 4.26
CA PHE A 93 38.64 -14.11 3.55
C PHE A 93 37.82 -13.27 2.56
N ASN A 94 37.66 -13.78 1.34
CA ASN A 94 36.87 -13.17 0.26
C ASN A 94 35.55 -13.96 0.07
N SER A 95 34.44 -13.25 -0.14
CA SER A 95 33.14 -13.85 -0.52
C SER A 95 33.12 -14.25 -1.99
N GLY A 96 32.39 -15.31 -2.36
CA GLY A 96 32.36 -15.89 -3.70
C GLY A 96 33.46 -16.92 -3.97
N GLY A 97 33.96 -17.58 -2.93
CA GLY A 97 35.07 -18.54 -3.02
C GLY A 97 34.64 -19.95 -3.44
N LYS A 98 35.61 -20.86 -3.63
CA LYS A 98 35.34 -22.31 -3.84
C LYS A 98 34.84 -23.05 -2.56
N VAL A 99 34.68 -22.33 -1.44
CA VAL A 99 34.37 -22.88 -0.11
C VAL A 99 33.13 -22.18 0.43
N GLY A 100 31.95 -22.70 0.08
CA GLY A 100 30.66 -22.22 0.59
C GLY A 100 30.15 -23.03 1.79
N ILE A 101 28.96 -22.70 2.30
CA ILE A 101 28.45 -23.23 3.58
C ILE A 101 28.35 -24.76 3.65
N GLY A 102 28.24 -25.44 2.51
CA GLY A 102 28.27 -26.90 2.42
C GLY A 102 29.52 -27.54 3.04
N THR A 103 30.66 -26.85 3.05
CA THR A 103 31.91 -27.32 3.69
C THR A 103 31.78 -27.37 5.22
N LEU A 104 31.11 -26.38 5.84
CA LEU A 104 30.86 -26.38 7.28
C LEU A 104 29.94 -27.55 7.69
N PHE A 105 28.85 -27.76 6.94
CA PHE A 105 27.96 -28.90 7.19
C PHE A 105 28.60 -30.26 6.86
N HIS A 106 29.62 -30.31 6.00
CA HIS A 106 30.41 -31.51 5.76
C HIS A 106 31.23 -31.89 7.02
N TYR A 107 31.98 -30.94 7.59
CA TYR A 107 32.72 -31.18 8.83
C TYR A 107 31.78 -31.51 10.00
N ALA A 108 30.69 -30.77 10.19
CA ALA A 108 29.72 -31.06 11.25
C ALA A 108 29.19 -32.51 11.18
N LYS A 109 28.92 -33.04 9.98
CA LYS A 109 28.50 -34.44 9.78
C LYS A 109 29.58 -35.45 10.15
N GLN A 110 30.87 -35.16 9.90
CA GLN A 110 31.97 -36.02 10.34
C GLN A 110 32.02 -36.12 11.88
N TYR A 111 31.70 -35.04 12.59
CA TYR A 111 31.58 -35.00 14.05
C TYR A 111 30.16 -35.36 14.57
N GLY A 112 29.32 -36.01 13.75
CA GLY A 112 28.05 -36.62 14.19
C GLY A 112 26.79 -35.77 14.05
N TYR A 113 26.85 -34.56 13.48
CA TYR A 113 25.68 -33.72 13.24
C TYR A 113 24.69 -34.36 12.26
N ARG A 114 23.42 -34.51 12.67
CA ARG A 114 22.32 -35.04 11.84
C ARG A 114 21.33 -33.93 11.46
N CYS A 115 21.55 -33.31 10.31
CA CYS A 115 20.66 -32.27 9.76
C CYS A 115 19.27 -32.84 9.40
N LYS A 116 18.19 -32.18 9.86
CA LYS A 116 16.82 -32.42 9.39
C LYS A 116 16.47 -31.40 8.30
N GLY A 117 16.69 -31.75 7.03
CA GLY A 117 16.35 -30.91 5.87
C GLY A 117 17.49 -30.70 4.89
N THR A 118 17.15 -30.41 3.63
CA THR A 118 18.11 -30.10 2.56
C THR A 118 18.21 -28.59 2.34
N TYR A 119 19.34 -28.01 2.71
CA TYR A 119 19.67 -26.62 2.38
C TYR A 119 20.16 -26.51 0.92
N LYS A 120 19.67 -25.52 0.17
CA LYS A 120 20.24 -25.08 -1.11
C LYS A 120 20.81 -23.69 -0.90
N SER A 121 22.13 -23.54 -1.04
CA SER A 121 22.79 -22.23 -0.95
C SER A 121 22.32 -21.32 -2.07
N THR A 122 21.91 -20.12 -1.69
CA THR A 122 21.67 -19.00 -2.61
C THR A 122 22.98 -18.24 -2.78
N GLY A 123 23.49 -18.17 -4.01
CA GLY A 123 24.76 -17.48 -4.30
C GLY A 123 24.75 -15.99 -3.90
N PRO A 124 25.94 -15.36 -3.79
CA PRO A 124 26.10 -14.07 -3.11
C PRO A 124 25.31 -12.91 -3.74
N LEU A 125 24.82 -12.04 -2.86
CA LEU A 125 23.96 -10.86 -3.09
C LEU A 125 24.61 -9.69 -3.87
N THR A 126 25.53 -9.96 -4.80
CA THR A 126 26.32 -8.91 -5.48
C THR A 126 25.81 -8.52 -6.88
N ALA A 127 24.96 -9.33 -7.53
CA ALA A 127 24.40 -8.99 -8.85
C ALA A 127 23.40 -7.80 -8.81
N GLN A 128 22.59 -7.70 -7.76
CA GLN A 128 21.50 -6.71 -7.65
C GLN A 128 22.00 -5.25 -7.56
N THR A 129 23.23 -5.03 -7.11
CA THR A 129 23.82 -3.68 -7.04
C THR A 129 24.31 -3.20 -8.40
N ALA A 130 24.88 -4.10 -9.21
CA ALA A 130 25.38 -3.79 -10.54
C ALA A 130 24.25 -3.50 -11.54
N GLU A 131 23.15 -4.25 -11.49
CA GLU A 131 21.98 -3.99 -12.33
C GLU A 131 21.31 -2.65 -11.98
N ARG A 132 21.16 -2.33 -10.69
CA ARG A 132 20.67 -1.00 -10.24
C ARG A 132 21.54 0.15 -10.75
N GLN A 133 22.86 0.04 -10.66
CA GLN A 133 23.78 1.06 -11.15
C GLN A 133 23.74 1.20 -12.68
N CYS A 134 23.58 0.09 -13.42
CA CYS A 134 23.51 0.10 -14.88
C CYS A 134 22.20 0.70 -15.41
N ILE A 135 21.09 0.56 -14.66
CA ILE A 135 19.80 1.19 -14.98
C ILE A 135 19.88 2.71 -14.76
N VAL A 136 20.33 3.16 -13.58
CA VAL A 136 20.48 4.59 -13.26
C VAL A 136 21.42 5.29 -14.26
N ALA A 137 22.57 4.68 -14.58
CA ALA A 137 23.51 5.25 -15.55
C ALA A 137 22.94 5.34 -16.99
N LYS A 138 22.01 4.46 -17.37
CA LYS A 138 21.30 4.56 -18.65
C LYS A 138 20.28 5.70 -18.65
N GLU A 139 19.48 5.81 -17.59
CA GLU A 139 18.51 6.89 -17.44
C GLU A 139 19.20 8.27 -17.40
N GLU A 140 20.32 8.40 -16.68
CA GLU A 140 21.13 9.62 -16.67
C GLU A 140 21.69 10.00 -18.06
N ALA A 141 22.17 9.02 -18.83
CA ALA A 141 22.69 9.24 -20.18
C ALA A 141 21.59 9.65 -21.18
N GLU A 142 20.40 9.04 -21.09
CA GLU A 142 19.23 9.38 -21.91
C GLU A 142 18.73 10.80 -21.60
N ILE A 143 18.62 11.15 -20.30
CA ILE A 143 18.28 12.50 -19.83
C ILE A 143 19.30 13.55 -20.31
N ALA A 144 20.59 13.21 -20.34
CA ALA A 144 21.64 14.10 -20.84
C ALA A 144 21.53 14.35 -22.35
N SER A 145 21.18 13.32 -23.13
CA SER A 145 20.97 13.43 -24.58
C SER A 145 19.77 14.32 -24.92
N GLU A 146 18.61 14.09 -24.29
CA GLU A 146 17.40 14.90 -24.51
C GLU A 146 17.60 16.39 -24.15
N ARG A 147 18.44 16.68 -23.13
CA ARG A 147 18.83 18.04 -22.75
C ARG A 147 19.68 18.72 -23.83
N ALA A 148 20.64 18.01 -24.42
CA ALA A 148 21.49 18.53 -25.49
C ALA A 148 20.67 18.85 -26.77
N ASP A 149 19.71 18.00 -27.12
CA ASP A 149 18.79 18.26 -28.24
C ASP A 149 17.91 19.50 -28.00
N THR A 150 17.41 19.66 -26.77
CA THR A 150 16.59 20.83 -26.40
C THR A 150 17.39 22.12 -26.50
N ALA A 151 18.64 22.14 -25.99
CA ALA A 151 19.55 23.28 -26.10
C ALA A 151 19.93 23.60 -27.56
N THR A 152 20.05 22.57 -28.41
CA THR A 152 20.32 22.74 -29.85
C THR A 152 19.14 23.42 -30.56
N ARG A 153 17.90 22.99 -30.29
CA ARG A 153 16.68 23.63 -30.83
C ARG A 153 16.51 25.06 -30.30
N ALA A 154 16.81 25.30 -29.02
CA ALA A 154 16.86 26.64 -28.43
C ALA A 154 17.85 27.55 -29.18
N MET A 155 19.06 27.06 -29.47
CA MET A 155 20.05 27.84 -30.21
C MET A 155 19.65 28.10 -31.67
N ALA A 156 18.94 27.16 -32.31
CA ALA A 156 18.41 27.35 -33.67
C ALA A 156 17.37 28.47 -33.73
N ILE A 157 16.38 28.47 -32.81
CA ILE A 157 15.41 29.58 -32.68
C ILE A 157 16.13 30.89 -32.36
N TRP A 158 17.07 30.87 -31.41
CA TRP A 158 17.81 32.06 -30.99
C TRP A 158 18.55 32.73 -32.17
N ARG A 159 19.18 31.94 -33.05
CA ARG A 159 19.86 32.43 -34.26
C ARG A 159 18.90 32.94 -35.34
N ALA A 160 17.72 32.36 -35.46
CA ALA A 160 16.71 32.77 -36.45
C ALA A 160 15.90 34.00 -36.03
N ALA A 161 15.77 34.26 -34.72
CA ALA A 161 15.03 35.38 -34.17
C ALA A 161 15.78 36.72 -34.30
N THR A 162 15.06 37.79 -34.62
CA THR A 162 15.58 39.18 -34.70
C THR A 162 15.47 39.88 -33.35
N GLU A 163 16.07 41.06 -33.17
CA GLU A 163 15.87 41.87 -31.97
C GLU A 163 14.39 42.24 -31.78
N ALA A 164 13.91 42.18 -30.52
CA ALA A 164 12.53 42.53 -30.19
C ALA A 164 12.29 44.03 -30.37
N LYS A 165 11.21 44.41 -31.04
CA LYS A 165 10.88 45.81 -31.33
C LYS A 165 9.96 46.41 -30.28
N ALA A 166 9.94 47.74 -30.19
CA ALA A 166 9.04 48.45 -29.29
C ALA A 166 7.54 48.27 -29.65
N ASP A 167 7.25 47.97 -30.92
CA ASP A 167 5.90 47.65 -31.42
C ASP A 167 5.53 46.16 -31.26
N HIS A 168 6.31 45.37 -30.51
CA HIS A 168 5.99 43.96 -30.27
C HIS A 168 4.71 43.85 -29.42
N PRO A 169 3.66 43.12 -29.85
CA PRO A 169 2.33 43.16 -29.21
C PRO A 169 2.32 42.89 -27.70
N TYR A 170 3.17 41.99 -27.21
CA TYR A 170 3.31 41.73 -25.77
C TYR A 170 3.94 42.91 -25.01
N LEU A 171 4.97 43.55 -25.58
CA LEU A 171 5.71 44.64 -24.94
C LEU A 171 4.88 45.93 -24.91
N GLU A 172 4.20 46.25 -26.01
CA GLU A 172 3.24 47.36 -26.09
C GLU A 172 2.09 47.17 -25.09
N ARG A 173 1.51 45.96 -25.00
CA ARG A 173 0.42 45.63 -24.09
C ARG A 173 0.81 45.71 -22.61
N LYS A 174 2.03 45.31 -22.25
CA LYS A 174 2.58 45.47 -20.88
C LYS A 174 3.23 46.85 -20.64
N ARG A 175 3.37 47.68 -21.68
CA ARG A 175 4.03 49.01 -21.70
C ARG A 175 5.48 49.01 -21.19
N VAL A 176 6.25 47.99 -21.57
CA VAL A 176 7.67 47.85 -21.22
C VAL A 176 8.55 47.97 -22.45
N SER A 177 9.71 48.60 -22.32
CA SER A 177 10.65 48.76 -23.43
C SER A 177 11.42 47.47 -23.77
N PRO A 178 11.74 47.22 -25.04
CA PRO A 178 12.59 46.10 -25.44
C PRO A 178 14.02 46.30 -24.91
N VAL A 179 14.72 45.18 -24.69
CA VAL A 179 16.13 45.15 -24.31
C VAL A 179 16.90 44.19 -25.22
N ALA A 180 18.20 44.39 -25.38
CA ALA A 180 19.05 43.61 -26.30
C ALA A 180 19.09 42.09 -26.04
N THR A 181 18.63 41.64 -24.87
CA THR A 181 18.51 40.23 -24.48
C THR A 181 17.15 39.61 -24.82
N LEU A 182 16.22 40.36 -25.42
CA LEU A 182 14.96 39.87 -25.96
C LEU A 182 14.98 39.85 -27.49
N ARG A 183 14.35 38.84 -28.07
CA ARG A 183 14.22 38.66 -29.52
C ARG A 183 12.76 38.44 -29.91
N GLU A 184 12.43 38.59 -31.20
CA GLU A 184 11.13 38.25 -31.76
C GLU A 184 11.25 37.28 -32.95
N ILE A 185 10.26 36.41 -33.11
CA ILE A 185 10.15 35.47 -34.24
C ILE A 185 8.68 35.26 -34.62
N ASP A 186 8.39 35.03 -35.89
CA ASP A 186 7.05 34.61 -36.32
C ASP A 186 6.72 33.19 -35.82
N ALA A 187 5.48 32.96 -35.36
CA ALA A 187 5.03 31.67 -34.85
C ALA A 187 5.14 30.53 -35.88
N GLY A 188 4.91 30.80 -37.17
CA GLY A 188 5.08 29.85 -38.25
C GLY A 188 6.54 29.54 -38.55
N ALA A 189 7.43 30.52 -38.45
CA ALA A 189 8.88 30.32 -38.52
C ALA A 189 9.40 29.50 -37.34
N ALA A 190 8.95 29.79 -36.11
CA ALA A 190 9.27 29.00 -34.93
C ALA A 190 8.80 27.54 -35.06
N ALA A 191 7.56 27.32 -35.51
CA ALA A 191 7.01 25.97 -35.72
C ALA A 191 7.83 25.13 -36.71
N LYS A 192 8.35 25.75 -37.79
CA LYS A 192 9.22 25.08 -38.77
C LYS A 192 10.56 24.65 -38.16
N ILE A 193 11.15 25.47 -37.30
CA ILE A 193 12.44 25.19 -36.64
C ILE A 193 12.28 24.15 -35.52
N LEU A 194 11.16 24.16 -34.80
CA LEU A 194 10.87 23.22 -33.72
C LEU A 194 10.37 21.85 -34.23
N GLY A 195 9.80 21.78 -35.43
CA GLY A 195 9.15 20.58 -35.96
C GLY A 195 7.72 20.35 -35.43
N TYR A 196 7.24 21.24 -34.56
CA TYR A 196 5.88 21.24 -34.01
C TYR A 196 5.43 22.69 -33.76
N PRO A 197 4.12 22.99 -33.82
CA PRO A 197 3.62 24.31 -33.49
C PRO A 197 3.59 24.52 -31.96
N PRO A 198 4.13 25.63 -31.44
CA PRO A 198 4.12 25.92 -30.00
C PRO A 198 2.69 26.15 -29.48
N LYS A 199 2.39 25.62 -28.29
CA LYS A 199 1.06 25.66 -27.67
C LYS A 199 1.11 25.99 -26.18
N SER A 200 0.06 26.63 -25.66
CA SER A 200 -0.16 26.84 -24.23
C SER A 200 -1.60 26.43 -23.88
N ARG A 201 -1.76 25.57 -22.86
CA ARG A 201 -3.07 24.99 -22.43
C ARG A 201 -3.95 24.52 -23.61
N GLY A 202 -3.33 23.81 -24.56
CA GLY A 202 -3.98 23.28 -25.77
C GLY A 202 -4.13 24.26 -26.94
N GLN A 203 -4.09 25.58 -26.70
CA GLN A 203 -4.19 26.62 -27.74
C GLN A 203 -2.85 26.88 -28.42
N LEU A 204 -2.88 27.21 -29.71
CA LEU A 204 -1.70 27.61 -30.49
C LEU A 204 -1.22 29.02 -30.11
N LEU A 205 0.09 29.23 -30.02
CA LEU A 205 0.67 30.58 -30.01
C LEU A 205 0.63 31.15 -31.43
N THR A 206 0.32 32.45 -31.58
CA THR A 206 0.06 33.08 -32.88
C THR A 206 0.74 34.44 -33.04
N GLY A 207 1.12 34.78 -34.28
CA GLY A 207 1.71 36.09 -34.62
C GLY A 207 3.19 36.20 -34.28
N ARG A 208 3.65 37.40 -33.93
CA ARG A 208 5.01 37.62 -33.40
C ARG A 208 5.10 37.09 -31.97
N LEU A 209 6.06 36.19 -31.75
CA LEU A 209 6.39 35.61 -30.46
C LEU A 209 7.63 36.29 -29.91
N LEU A 210 7.56 36.75 -28.66
CA LEU A 210 8.71 37.18 -27.89
C LEU A 210 9.51 35.93 -27.50
N VAL A 211 10.81 35.98 -27.76
CA VAL A 211 11.78 34.92 -27.49
C VAL A 211 12.64 35.33 -26.30
N VAL A 212 12.43 34.64 -25.18
CA VAL A 212 13.11 34.90 -23.91
C VAL A 212 14.16 33.80 -23.67
N PRO A 213 15.47 34.13 -23.59
CA PRO A 213 16.51 33.13 -23.39
C PRO A 213 16.62 32.69 -21.94
N VAL A 214 16.55 31.37 -21.69
CA VAL A 214 16.73 30.78 -20.36
C VAL A 214 18.17 30.29 -20.22
N LYS A 215 18.96 30.99 -19.39
CA LYS A 215 20.37 30.66 -19.13
C LYS A 215 20.53 29.88 -17.83
N GLN A 216 21.50 28.96 -17.80
CA GLN A 216 21.99 28.33 -16.58
C GLN A 216 23.51 28.51 -16.55
N GLY A 217 24.00 29.32 -15.60
CA GLY A 217 25.31 29.97 -15.75
C GLY A 217 25.36 30.78 -17.06
N ASP A 218 26.45 30.67 -17.81
CA ASP A 218 26.62 31.39 -19.08
C ASP A 218 26.06 30.65 -20.31
N LYS A 219 25.50 29.44 -20.13
CA LYS A 219 25.00 28.60 -21.21
C LYS A 219 23.48 28.75 -21.39
N LEU A 220 23.03 28.76 -22.65
CA LEU A 220 21.61 28.70 -23.00
C LEU A 220 21.09 27.27 -22.75
N SER A 221 20.14 27.12 -21.83
CA SER A 221 19.49 25.83 -21.51
C SER A 221 18.27 25.59 -22.41
N THR A 222 17.39 26.59 -22.50
CA THR A 222 16.14 26.53 -23.27
C THR A 222 15.65 27.95 -23.61
N LEU A 223 14.47 28.05 -24.23
CA LEU A 223 13.78 29.32 -24.48
C LEU A 223 12.36 29.27 -23.89
N GLU A 224 11.83 30.45 -23.63
CA GLU A 224 10.39 30.67 -23.45
C GLU A 224 9.86 31.54 -24.60
N LEU A 225 8.71 31.13 -25.14
CA LEU A 225 7.99 31.82 -26.20
C LEU A 225 6.70 32.43 -25.63
N ILE A 226 6.46 33.72 -25.88
CA ILE A 226 5.30 34.46 -25.37
C ILE A 226 4.63 35.22 -26.52
N ASP A 227 3.31 35.06 -26.70
CA ASP A 227 2.55 35.82 -27.71
C ASP A 227 1.88 37.09 -27.17
N GLY A 228 1.24 37.86 -28.08
CA GLY A 228 0.51 39.09 -27.73
C GLY A 228 -0.71 38.88 -26.82
N ASP A 229 -1.22 37.65 -26.70
CA ASP A 229 -2.31 37.26 -25.81
C ASP A 229 -1.81 36.85 -24.41
N LYS A 230 -0.52 37.03 -24.14
CA LYS A 230 0.18 36.63 -22.90
C LYS A 230 0.26 35.10 -22.73
N ARG A 231 0.03 34.31 -23.79
CA ARG A 231 0.20 32.84 -23.73
C ARG A 231 1.69 32.52 -23.80
N LYS A 232 2.21 31.95 -22.71
CA LYS A 232 3.62 31.53 -22.58
C LYS A 232 3.77 30.01 -22.72
N THR A 233 4.88 29.55 -23.34
CA THR A 233 5.27 28.14 -23.37
C THR A 233 6.79 27.94 -23.38
N ALA A 234 7.25 26.85 -22.75
CA ALA A 234 8.61 26.33 -22.92
C ALA A 234 8.76 25.59 -24.25
N LEU A 235 10.01 25.34 -24.68
CA LEU A 235 10.28 24.33 -25.70
C LEU A 235 10.03 22.92 -25.14
N ALA A 236 9.37 22.07 -25.93
CA ALA A 236 9.16 20.66 -25.59
C ALA A 236 10.48 19.86 -25.63
N GLY A 237 10.74 19.12 -24.54
CA GLY A 237 11.95 18.34 -24.28
C GLY A 237 12.33 18.41 -22.79
N ARG A 238 13.42 17.74 -22.37
CA ARG A 238 13.94 17.80 -20.98
C ARG A 238 14.87 18.98 -20.67
N GLY A 239 14.92 20.00 -21.54
CA GLY A 239 15.68 21.24 -21.27
C GLY A 239 15.22 21.91 -19.98
N SER A 240 16.11 21.99 -19.00
CA SER A 240 15.74 22.42 -17.64
C SER A 240 15.45 23.91 -17.58
N LYS A 241 14.24 24.26 -17.11
CA LYS A 241 13.97 25.58 -16.51
C LYS A 241 14.42 25.66 -15.06
N ALA A 242 14.48 24.53 -14.32
CA ALA A 242 14.84 24.52 -12.91
C ALA A 242 16.26 25.10 -12.70
N GLY A 243 16.33 26.22 -11.96
CA GLY A 243 17.55 26.99 -11.73
C GLY A 243 18.01 27.84 -12.92
N GLY A 244 17.27 27.85 -14.03
CA GLY A 244 17.50 28.67 -15.20
C GLY A 244 16.76 30.00 -15.11
N TYR A 245 17.37 31.08 -15.59
CA TYR A 245 16.87 32.46 -15.47
C TYR A 245 17.05 33.26 -16.75
N TRP A 246 16.30 34.37 -16.85
CA TRP A 246 16.52 35.43 -17.83
C TRP A 246 17.00 36.71 -17.14
N ALA A 247 17.86 37.49 -17.80
CA ALA A 247 18.36 38.78 -17.31
C ALA A 247 18.26 39.84 -18.43
N PRO A 248 17.80 41.08 -18.16
CA PRO A 248 17.74 42.15 -19.15
C PRO A 248 19.11 42.52 -19.73
N GLU A 249 20.18 42.35 -18.95
CA GLU A 249 21.57 42.64 -19.34
C GLU A 249 22.54 41.55 -18.81
N SER A 250 23.83 41.68 -19.12
CA SER A 250 24.88 40.86 -18.49
C SER A 250 25.01 41.20 -17.00
N LEU A 251 24.79 40.23 -16.12
CA LEU A 251 24.92 40.44 -14.68
C LEU A 251 26.38 40.80 -14.30
N PRO A 252 26.60 41.85 -13.47
CA PRO A 252 27.92 42.20 -12.97
C PRO A 252 28.58 41.09 -12.13
N ASP A 253 29.91 41.10 -12.03
CA ASP A 253 30.66 40.16 -11.18
C ASP A 253 30.42 40.40 -9.68
N VAL A 254 30.11 41.65 -9.30
CA VAL A 254 29.76 42.05 -7.93
C VAL A 254 28.44 42.83 -7.96
N VAL A 255 27.46 42.39 -7.18
CA VAL A 255 26.13 43.00 -7.09
C VAL A 255 25.81 43.26 -5.62
N GLY A 256 25.41 44.50 -5.29
CA GLY A 256 24.98 44.86 -3.94
C GLY A 256 23.54 44.40 -3.63
N THR A 257 22.62 44.63 -4.57
CA THR A 257 21.21 44.23 -4.50
C THR A 257 20.80 43.60 -5.83
N LEU A 258 20.16 42.43 -5.79
CA LEU A 258 19.66 41.71 -6.97
C LEU A 258 18.16 41.47 -6.81
N LEU A 259 17.36 41.93 -7.77
CA LEU A 259 15.92 41.67 -7.81
C LEU A 259 15.62 40.36 -8.55
N ILE A 260 14.72 39.54 -8.02
CA ILE A 260 14.30 38.26 -8.62
C ILE A 260 12.77 38.24 -8.68
N GLY A 261 12.17 38.24 -9.88
CA GLY A 261 10.71 38.16 -10.05
C GLY A 261 10.29 36.95 -10.89
N GLU A 262 8.98 36.63 -10.94
CA GLU A 262 8.48 35.65 -11.89
C GLU A 262 8.59 36.19 -13.33
N GLY A 263 7.89 37.28 -13.61
CA GLY A 263 7.62 37.73 -14.98
C GLY A 263 8.71 38.62 -15.60
N VAL A 264 8.89 38.50 -16.91
CA VAL A 264 9.74 39.40 -17.72
C VAL A 264 9.32 40.87 -17.54
N ALA A 265 8.02 41.16 -17.56
CA ALA A 265 7.49 42.51 -17.40
C ALA A 265 7.72 43.09 -15.99
N THR A 266 7.43 42.29 -14.96
CA THR A 266 7.71 42.57 -13.52
C THR A 266 9.17 42.99 -13.31
N VAL A 267 10.09 42.26 -13.94
CA VAL A 267 11.55 42.46 -13.85
C VAL A 267 12.02 43.69 -14.61
N LEU A 268 11.51 43.94 -15.82
CA LEU A 268 11.82 45.16 -16.57
C LEU A 268 11.34 46.41 -15.84
N SER A 269 10.07 46.41 -15.39
CA SER A 269 9.46 47.52 -14.66
C SER A 269 10.19 47.85 -13.36
N SER A 270 10.57 46.82 -12.60
CA SER A 270 11.28 46.98 -11.32
C SER A 270 12.72 47.45 -11.50
N LYS A 271 13.39 46.98 -12.56
CA LYS A 271 14.72 47.50 -12.95
C LYS A 271 14.64 48.97 -13.35
N GLU A 272 13.69 49.34 -14.21
CA GLU A 272 13.54 50.72 -14.69
C GLU A 272 13.21 51.69 -13.52
N ALA A 273 12.41 51.24 -12.55
CA ALA A 273 12.06 52.01 -11.37
C ALA A 273 13.18 52.17 -10.32
N THR A 274 14.12 51.22 -10.21
CA THR A 274 15.11 51.20 -9.11
C THR A 274 16.58 51.29 -9.55
N GLY A 275 16.87 51.04 -10.83
CA GLY A 275 18.23 50.90 -11.34
C GLY A 275 18.97 49.63 -10.90
N TYR A 276 18.38 48.76 -10.07
CA TYR A 276 19.04 47.53 -9.63
C TYR A 276 19.09 46.45 -10.72
N PRO A 277 20.17 45.64 -10.77
CA PRO A 277 20.18 44.41 -11.54
C PRO A 277 18.99 43.52 -11.16
N ALA A 278 18.33 42.94 -12.16
CA ALA A 278 17.11 42.17 -11.98
C ALA A 278 17.08 40.95 -12.90
N ILE A 279 16.46 39.84 -12.46
CA ILE A 279 16.30 38.61 -13.24
C ILE A 279 14.88 38.03 -13.12
N ALA A 280 14.44 37.32 -14.16
CA ALA A 280 13.18 36.58 -14.17
C ALA A 280 13.41 35.07 -14.02
N ALA A 281 12.67 34.45 -13.10
CA ALA A 281 12.57 33.00 -12.96
C ALA A 281 11.55 32.37 -13.93
N LEU A 282 10.73 33.18 -14.61
CA LEU A 282 9.78 32.84 -15.69
C LEU A 282 8.55 32.01 -15.27
N SER A 283 8.58 31.42 -14.07
CA SER A 283 7.46 30.75 -13.39
C SER A 283 7.66 30.75 -11.88
N SER A 284 6.60 30.94 -11.09
CA SER A 284 6.62 30.91 -9.62
C SER A 284 7.36 29.70 -9.04
N GLY A 285 7.02 28.48 -9.47
CA GLY A 285 7.68 27.24 -9.05
C GLY A 285 9.18 27.10 -9.42
N ASN A 286 9.78 28.08 -10.09
CA ASN A 286 11.23 28.13 -10.36
C ASN A 286 11.95 29.21 -9.50
N LEU A 287 11.21 30.08 -8.79
CA LEU A 287 11.78 31.15 -7.97
C LEU A 287 12.78 30.61 -6.94
N LEU A 288 12.42 29.53 -6.23
CA LEU A 288 13.28 28.89 -5.24
C LEU A 288 14.62 28.42 -5.81
N ALA A 289 14.60 27.75 -6.97
CA ALA A 289 15.78 27.19 -7.61
C ALA A 289 16.70 28.31 -8.13
N VAL A 290 16.12 29.35 -8.74
CA VAL A 290 16.86 30.54 -9.21
C VAL A 290 17.43 31.33 -8.03
N ALA A 291 16.67 31.52 -6.95
CA ALA A 291 17.13 32.22 -5.75
C ALA A 291 18.32 31.49 -5.10
N LYS A 292 18.25 30.16 -4.96
CA LYS A 292 19.37 29.34 -4.44
C LYS A 292 20.62 29.46 -5.30
N ALA A 293 20.48 29.36 -6.64
CA ALA A 293 21.59 29.54 -7.57
C ALA A 293 22.21 30.96 -7.51
N MET A 294 21.38 32.00 -7.34
CA MET A 294 21.88 33.38 -7.17
C MET A 294 22.52 33.63 -5.80
N ARG A 295 22.07 32.96 -4.74
CA ARG A 295 22.73 33.02 -3.42
C ARG A 295 24.10 32.37 -3.44
N GLU A 296 24.27 31.28 -4.20
CA GLU A 296 25.58 30.67 -4.42
C GLU A 296 26.50 31.57 -5.25
N ARG A 297 26.00 32.17 -6.34
CA ARG A 297 26.77 33.10 -7.20
C ARG A 297 27.12 34.42 -6.50
N TYR A 298 26.22 34.94 -5.66
CA TYR A 298 26.37 36.22 -4.96
C TYR A 298 26.10 36.07 -3.44
N PRO A 299 27.02 35.44 -2.67
CA PRO A 299 26.79 35.16 -1.25
C PRO A 299 26.47 36.41 -0.41
N ALA A 300 27.13 37.54 -0.72
CA ALA A 300 27.02 38.79 0.01
C ALA A 300 25.93 39.76 -0.51
N ALA A 301 25.23 39.44 -1.60
CA ALA A 301 24.21 40.35 -2.17
C ALA A 301 22.90 40.34 -1.36
N ALA A 302 22.23 41.49 -1.29
CA ALA A 302 20.84 41.57 -0.87
C ALA A 302 19.94 41.02 -1.99
N LEU A 303 19.46 39.79 -1.84
CA LEU A 303 18.47 39.21 -2.76
C LEU A 303 17.07 39.69 -2.35
N VAL A 304 16.36 40.33 -3.27
CA VAL A 304 14.98 40.79 -3.08
C VAL A 304 14.09 40.02 -4.05
N ILE A 305 13.20 39.20 -3.51
CA ILE A 305 12.21 38.46 -4.28
C ILE A 305 10.97 39.33 -4.47
N LEU A 306 10.58 39.55 -5.72
CA LEU A 306 9.38 40.28 -6.10
C LEU A 306 8.22 39.29 -6.16
N ALA A 307 7.28 39.39 -5.23
CA ALA A 307 6.08 38.56 -5.23
C ALA A 307 5.02 39.09 -6.21
N ASP A 308 4.29 38.17 -6.84
CA ASP A 308 2.99 38.46 -7.45
C ASP A 308 1.89 38.12 -6.41
N LEU A 309 0.70 38.70 -6.52
CA LEU A 309 -0.44 38.40 -5.63
C LEU A 309 -1.32 37.26 -6.16
N VAL A 310 -1.71 36.36 -5.26
CA VAL A 310 -2.67 35.29 -5.53
C VAL A 310 -4.08 35.86 -5.65
N LYS A 311 -4.65 35.86 -6.85
CA LYS A 311 -5.97 36.48 -7.16
C LYS A 311 -7.11 36.12 -6.21
N ALA A 312 -7.12 34.91 -5.68
CA ALA A 312 -8.20 34.44 -4.80
C ALA A 312 -8.11 35.00 -3.36
N THR A 313 -6.93 35.43 -2.91
CA THR A 313 -6.67 35.78 -1.50
C THR A 313 -6.05 37.16 -1.31
N GLY A 314 -5.47 37.76 -2.36
CA GLY A 314 -4.69 39.00 -2.27
C GLY A 314 -3.34 38.85 -1.55
N ALA A 315 -2.97 37.63 -1.14
CA ALA A 315 -1.71 37.34 -0.47
C ALA A 315 -0.55 37.18 -1.48
N PRO A 316 0.71 37.44 -1.10
CA PRO A 316 1.88 37.16 -1.95
C PRO A 316 2.01 35.66 -2.27
N ASP A 317 2.52 35.34 -3.46
CA ASP A 317 2.73 33.96 -3.93
C ASP A 317 3.60 33.15 -2.93
N PRO A 318 3.13 32.00 -2.43
CA PRO A 318 3.88 31.13 -1.52
C PRO A 318 5.29 30.78 -2.02
N HIS A 319 5.51 30.59 -3.31
CA HIS A 319 6.83 30.28 -3.87
C HIS A 319 7.80 31.46 -3.75
N ALA A 320 7.29 32.71 -3.76
CA ALA A 320 8.11 33.90 -3.54
C ALA A 320 8.53 34.01 -2.06
N ILE A 321 7.61 33.69 -1.14
CA ILE A 321 7.89 33.60 0.30
C ILE A 321 8.96 32.54 0.57
N GLU A 322 8.74 31.30 0.09
CA GLU A 322 9.65 30.16 0.28
C GLU A 322 11.04 30.44 -0.31
N ALA A 323 11.09 31.04 -1.51
CA ALA A 323 12.34 31.44 -2.16
C ALA A 323 13.11 32.48 -1.34
N ALA A 324 12.43 33.49 -0.79
CA ALA A 324 13.04 34.51 0.06
C ALA A 324 13.56 33.92 1.37
N GLN A 325 12.75 33.11 2.08
CA GLN A 325 13.13 32.44 3.33
C GLN A 325 14.35 31.53 3.12
N SER A 326 14.31 30.67 2.10
CA SER A 326 15.36 29.68 1.81
C SER A 326 16.74 30.26 1.51
N VAL A 327 16.82 31.55 1.16
CA VAL A 327 18.09 32.23 0.84
C VAL A 327 18.44 33.37 1.79
N GLY A 328 17.68 33.56 2.88
CA GLY A 328 17.81 34.73 3.75
C GLY A 328 17.64 36.05 2.99
N GLY A 329 16.79 36.04 1.95
CA GLY A 329 16.45 37.19 1.14
C GLY A 329 15.34 38.03 1.77
N LYS A 330 15.02 39.14 1.11
CA LYS A 330 13.87 39.99 1.43
C LYS A 330 12.73 39.69 0.46
N LEU A 331 11.49 39.88 0.91
CA LEU A 331 10.29 39.80 0.09
C LEU A 331 9.75 41.22 -0.16
N ALA A 332 9.59 41.59 -1.43
CA ALA A 332 8.85 42.78 -1.83
C ALA A 332 7.46 42.35 -2.29
N VAL A 333 6.42 42.97 -1.73
CA VAL A 333 5.01 42.70 -2.07
C VAL A 333 4.42 43.95 -2.72
N PRO A 334 3.72 43.85 -3.87
CA PRO A 334 3.11 45.00 -4.51
C PRO A 334 1.85 45.42 -3.73
N HIS A 335 1.67 46.72 -3.55
CA HIS A 335 0.53 47.29 -2.83
C HIS A 335 -0.31 48.16 -3.76
N PHE A 336 -1.59 47.82 -3.88
CA PHE A 336 -2.57 48.53 -4.70
C PHE A 336 -3.52 49.34 -3.82
N ALA A 337 -4.08 50.44 -4.37
CA ALA A 337 -5.07 51.24 -3.66
C ALA A 337 -6.45 50.56 -3.75
N ALA A 338 -7.36 50.86 -2.82
CA ALA A 338 -8.71 50.28 -2.80
C ALA A 338 -9.59 50.62 -4.04
N SER A 339 -9.12 51.50 -4.92
CA SER A 339 -9.75 51.87 -6.20
C SER A 339 -8.97 51.38 -7.43
N SER A 340 -8.01 50.47 -7.26
CA SER A 340 -7.23 49.86 -8.35
C SER A 340 -8.00 48.75 -9.07
N ASP A 341 -7.51 48.37 -10.26
CA ASP A 341 -8.03 47.25 -11.04
C ASP A 341 -7.93 45.93 -10.23
N PRO A 342 -9.04 45.19 -9.99
CA PRO A 342 -9.00 43.94 -9.24
C PRO A 342 -8.23 42.80 -9.93
N ASP A 343 -7.87 42.94 -11.21
CA ASP A 343 -7.00 42.00 -11.92
C ASP A 343 -5.50 42.30 -11.75
N ALA A 344 -5.12 43.41 -11.11
CA ALA A 344 -3.73 43.83 -10.89
C ALA A 344 -3.05 42.95 -9.83
N THR A 345 -1.95 42.29 -10.21
CA THR A 345 -1.28 41.31 -9.33
C THR A 345 0.23 41.43 -9.27
N ASP A 346 0.87 42.08 -10.25
CA ASP A 346 2.33 42.15 -10.36
C ASP A 346 2.88 43.60 -10.24
N PHE A 347 4.19 43.74 -10.00
CA PHE A 347 4.83 45.06 -9.92
C PHE A 347 4.77 45.87 -11.23
N ASN A 348 4.56 45.24 -12.38
CA ASN A 348 4.34 45.98 -13.63
C ASN A 348 2.96 46.66 -13.60
N ASP A 349 1.92 45.98 -13.12
CA ASP A 349 0.60 46.57 -12.93
C ASP A 349 0.63 47.69 -11.86
N MET A 350 1.56 47.60 -10.89
CA MET A 350 1.84 48.67 -9.92
C MET A 350 2.49 49.91 -10.56
N VAL A 351 3.36 49.76 -11.57
CA VAL A 351 3.83 50.91 -12.38
C VAL A 351 2.68 51.54 -13.17
N LEU A 352 1.80 50.73 -13.76
CA LEU A 352 0.67 51.22 -14.56
C LEU A 352 -0.37 52.02 -13.73
N THR A 353 -0.48 51.74 -12.43
CA THR A 353 -1.47 52.36 -11.53
C THR A 353 -0.89 53.43 -10.60
N GLY A 354 0.35 53.26 -10.10
CA GLY A 354 1.00 54.15 -9.14
C GLY A 354 2.31 54.81 -9.61
N GLY A 355 2.80 54.46 -10.80
CA GLY A 355 4.07 54.95 -11.35
C GLY A 355 5.32 54.34 -10.73
N ALA A 356 6.49 54.61 -11.34
CA ALA A 356 7.77 54.03 -10.92
C ALA A 356 8.12 54.26 -9.43
N ALA A 357 7.81 55.45 -8.90
CA ALA A 357 8.06 55.79 -7.50
C ALA A 357 7.23 54.96 -6.48
N ALA A 358 6.13 54.33 -6.91
CA ALA A 358 5.39 53.40 -6.06
C ALA A 358 6.12 52.05 -5.96
N VAL A 359 6.64 51.55 -7.08
CA VAL A 359 7.45 50.32 -7.14
C VAL A 359 8.77 50.47 -6.39
N GLU A 360 9.45 51.62 -6.54
CA GLU A 360 10.67 51.94 -5.79
C GLU A 360 10.44 51.84 -4.28
N ARG A 361 9.35 52.44 -3.76
CA ARG A 361 8.97 52.32 -2.34
C ARG A 361 8.62 50.90 -1.92
N GLY A 362 7.89 50.15 -2.76
CA GLY A 362 7.54 48.75 -2.47
C GLY A 362 8.77 47.85 -2.35
N ILE A 363 9.78 48.07 -3.19
CA ILE A 363 11.05 47.33 -3.16
C ILE A 363 11.96 47.81 -2.01
N ALA A 364 11.99 49.10 -1.72
CA ALA A 364 12.75 49.64 -0.58
C ALA A 364 12.23 49.12 0.77
N ASN A 365 10.91 48.94 0.89
CA ASN A 365 10.23 48.40 2.08
C ASN A 365 10.32 46.87 2.21
N ALA A 366 11.04 46.17 1.32
CA ALA A 366 11.14 44.71 1.37
C ALA A 366 11.73 44.21 2.70
N SER A 367 10.99 43.35 3.41
CA SER A 367 11.32 42.81 4.73
C SER A 367 11.72 41.34 4.68
N GLN A 368 12.23 40.77 5.77
CA GLN A 368 12.46 39.33 5.85
C GLN A 368 11.13 38.61 6.17
N PRO A 369 10.67 37.67 5.33
CA PRO A 369 9.44 36.92 5.59
C PRO A 369 9.57 36.07 6.87
N GLY A 370 8.96 36.56 7.95
CA GLY A 370 9.00 35.95 9.28
C GLY A 370 9.45 36.85 10.44
N GLN A 371 9.80 38.12 10.21
CA GLN A 371 10.15 39.05 11.31
C GLN A 371 8.98 39.90 11.87
N ASP A 372 7.85 40.01 11.16
CA ASP A 372 6.70 40.85 11.57
C ASP A 372 5.39 40.06 11.77
N ALA A 373 5.47 38.80 12.21
CA ALA A 373 4.29 37.94 12.41
C ALA A 373 4.34 37.12 13.73
N GLU A 374 4.49 37.82 14.86
CA GLU A 374 4.07 37.23 16.15
C GLU A 374 2.53 37.18 16.20
N GLY A 375 1.95 35.98 16.21
CA GLY A 375 0.71 35.76 16.97
C GLY A 375 -0.51 35.17 16.28
N GLU A 376 -0.58 35.04 14.95
CA GLU A 376 -1.77 34.47 14.29
C GLU A 376 -1.55 33.08 13.66
N TRP A 377 -2.59 32.26 13.77
CA TRP A 377 -2.74 30.98 13.07
C TRP A 377 -3.58 31.21 11.82
N THR A 378 -3.03 30.86 10.67
CA THR A 378 -3.78 30.70 9.42
C THR A 378 -4.70 29.47 9.51
N ASN A 379 -5.75 29.44 8.69
CA ASN A 379 -6.65 28.29 8.63
C ASN A 379 -5.86 27.04 8.20
N PRO A 380 -5.92 25.94 8.97
CA PRO A 380 -5.13 24.75 8.72
C PRO A 380 -5.51 24.11 7.38
N GLN A 381 -4.53 23.86 6.53
CA GLN A 381 -4.75 23.23 5.23
C GLN A 381 -5.04 21.73 5.39
N PRO A 382 -5.85 21.11 4.52
CA PRO A 382 -6.09 19.67 4.55
C PRO A 382 -4.89 18.91 3.96
N LEU A 383 -4.38 17.88 4.67
CA LEU A 383 -3.25 17.04 4.20
C LEU A 383 -3.54 16.33 2.87
N THR A 384 -4.79 15.96 2.72
CA THR A 384 -5.40 15.25 1.61
C THR A 384 -6.85 15.67 1.56
N ALA A 385 -7.56 15.36 0.47
CA ALA A 385 -9.01 15.24 0.55
C ALA A 385 -9.33 14.06 1.49
N LYS A 386 -9.38 14.35 2.80
CA LYS A 386 -9.64 13.35 3.84
C LYS A 386 -11.09 12.91 3.64
N VAL A 387 -11.26 11.69 3.15
CA VAL A 387 -12.57 11.03 3.16
C VAL A 387 -12.88 10.78 4.63
N GLU A 388 -13.81 11.53 5.19
CA GLU A 388 -14.18 11.39 6.59
C GLU A 388 -14.90 10.04 6.82
N PRO A 389 -14.76 9.42 8.01
CA PRO A 389 -15.43 8.18 8.33
C PRO A 389 -16.95 8.40 8.42
N GLU A 390 -17.72 7.63 7.63
CA GLU A 390 -19.18 7.63 7.72
C GLU A 390 -19.68 6.61 8.76
N PRO A 391 -20.79 6.89 9.46
CA PRO A 391 -21.40 5.92 10.35
C PRO A 391 -21.89 4.69 9.57
N TYR A 392 -21.71 3.50 10.15
CA TYR A 392 -22.17 2.26 9.53
C TYR A 392 -23.71 2.26 9.36
N PRO A 393 -24.26 1.96 8.18
CA PRO A 393 -25.69 1.99 7.91
C PRO A 393 -26.41 0.78 8.54
N LEU A 394 -26.54 0.77 9.87
CA LEU A 394 -27.25 -0.28 10.61
C LEU A 394 -28.71 -0.44 10.17
N ASP A 395 -29.34 0.65 9.75
CA ASP A 395 -30.72 0.67 9.24
C ASP A 395 -30.87 0.00 7.86
N ALA A 396 -29.77 -0.25 7.16
CA ALA A 396 -29.72 -1.03 5.92
C ALA A 396 -29.41 -2.52 6.14
N LEU A 397 -29.22 -2.96 7.40
CA LEU A 397 -29.24 -4.39 7.72
C LEU A 397 -30.69 -4.86 7.87
N PRO A 398 -31.05 -6.05 7.37
CA PRO A 398 -32.35 -6.67 7.65
C PRO A 398 -32.64 -6.76 9.16
N ASP A 399 -33.89 -6.50 9.57
CA ASP A 399 -34.28 -6.30 10.97
C ASP A 399 -33.75 -7.37 11.94
N THR A 400 -33.78 -8.64 11.53
CA THR A 400 -33.32 -9.76 12.36
C THR A 400 -31.78 -9.74 12.53
N ILE A 401 -31.04 -9.38 11.48
CA ILE A 401 -29.58 -9.22 11.52
C ILE A 401 -29.22 -7.97 12.33
N ARG A 402 -29.89 -6.84 12.05
CA ARG A 402 -29.72 -5.57 12.73
C ARG A 402 -29.88 -5.72 14.24
N ALA A 403 -30.99 -6.31 14.69
CA ALA A 403 -31.26 -6.47 16.12
C ALA A 403 -30.22 -7.37 16.81
N ALA A 404 -29.70 -8.40 16.14
CA ALA A 404 -28.62 -9.22 16.68
C ALA A 404 -27.27 -8.46 16.73
N VAL A 405 -26.97 -7.64 15.73
CA VAL A 405 -25.79 -6.76 15.71
C VAL A 405 -25.87 -5.70 16.81
N GLU A 406 -27.02 -5.06 17.02
CA GLU A 406 -27.26 -4.08 18.09
C GLU A 406 -27.15 -4.72 19.50
N GLU A 407 -27.72 -5.92 19.70
CA GLU A 407 -27.62 -6.68 20.97
C GLU A 407 -26.17 -7.07 21.30
N VAL A 408 -25.42 -7.60 20.33
CA VAL A 408 -23.99 -7.90 20.48
C VAL A 408 -23.17 -6.63 20.68
N ALA A 409 -23.49 -5.53 20.01
CA ALA A 409 -22.81 -4.25 20.18
C ALA A 409 -22.99 -3.66 21.59
N ALA A 410 -24.19 -3.74 22.17
CA ALA A 410 -24.46 -3.22 23.51
C ALA A 410 -23.55 -3.83 24.61
N PHE A 411 -23.27 -5.13 24.52
CA PHE A 411 -22.40 -5.85 25.45
C PHE A 411 -20.92 -5.84 25.04
N VAL A 412 -20.62 -6.24 23.80
CA VAL A 412 -19.25 -6.40 23.32
C VAL A 412 -18.57 -5.04 23.11
N LYS A 413 -19.34 -3.99 22.77
CA LYS A 413 -18.86 -2.61 22.59
C LYS A 413 -17.64 -2.53 21.65
N ALA A 414 -17.54 -3.47 20.71
CA ALA A 414 -16.60 -3.42 19.59
C ALA A 414 -17.19 -2.52 18.48
N PRO A 415 -16.38 -2.08 17.50
CA PRO A 415 -16.88 -1.20 16.46
C PRO A 415 -17.97 -1.87 15.62
N LEU A 416 -19.05 -1.15 15.32
CA LEU A 416 -20.21 -1.69 14.60
C LEU A 416 -19.86 -2.38 13.26
N PRO A 417 -18.97 -1.85 12.39
CA PRO A 417 -18.58 -2.54 11.15
C PRO A 417 -17.95 -3.91 11.37
N LEU A 418 -17.23 -4.12 12.47
CA LEU A 418 -16.59 -5.40 12.81
C LEU A 418 -17.64 -6.43 13.24
N ILE A 419 -18.60 -6.01 14.06
CA ILE A 419 -19.72 -6.86 14.52
C ILE A 419 -20.61 -7.24 13.33
N ALA A 420 -20.98 -6.27 12.48
CA ALA A 420 -21.74 -6.50 11.26
C ALA A 420 -20.99 -7.42 10.28
N SER A 421 -19.68 -7.23 10.08
CA SER A 421 -18.85 -8.11 9.23
C SER A 421 -18.84 -9.56 9.74
N SER A 422 -18.87 -9.77 11.07
CA SER A 422 -18.96 -11.10 11.68
C SER A 422 -20.33 -11.76 11.37
N ALA A 423 -21.43 -11.00 11.46
CA ALA A 423 -22.77 -11.47 11.11
C ALA A 423 -22.93 -11.80 9.62
N LEU A 424 -22.46 -10.90 8.74
CA LEU A 424 -22.45 -11.11 7.29
C LEU A 424 -21.59 -12.31 6.86
N THR A 425 -20.49 -12.57 7.58
CA THR A 425 -19.66 -13.76 7.38
C THR A 425 -20.43 -15.04 7.65
N ALA A 426 -21.13 -15.12 8.78
CA ALA A 426 -21.93 -16.30 9.14
C ALA A 426 -23.08 -16.53 8.14
N LEU A 427 -23.75 -15.46 7.72
CA LEU A 427 -24.78 -15.50 6.68
C LEU A 427 -24.23 -16.00 5.34
N SER A 428 -23.12 -15.44 4.87
CA SER A 428 -22.49 -15.82 3.60
C SER A 428 -22.07 -17.30 3.61
N LEU A 429 -21.47 -17.76 4.72
CA LEU A 429 -21.10 -19.16 4.94
C LEU A 429 -22.27 -20.14 4.85
N ALA A 430 -23.42 -19.79 5.44
CA ALA A 430 -24.60 -20.64 5.45
C ALA A 430 -25.28 -20.72 4.07
N VAL A 431 -25.37 -19.60 3.34
CA VAL A 431 -26.15 -19.51 2.10
C VAL A 431 -25.34 -19.92 0.85
N GLN A 432 -24.02 -19.70 0.83
CA GLN A 432 -23.19 -19.83 -0.39
C GLN A 432 -23.23 -21.19 -1.09
N ALA A 433 -23.54 -22.29 -0.37
CA ALA A 433 -23.61 -23.63 -0.95
C ALA A 433 -24.89 -23.85 -1.78
N HIS A 434 -25.92 -23.02 -1.58
CA HIS A 434 -27.26 -23.24 -2.10
C HIS A 434 -27.63 -22.33 -3.28
N TYR A 435 -27.04 -21.12 -3.36
CA TYR A 435 -27.45 -20.10 -4.32
C TYR A 435 -26.28 -19.42 -5.05
N ASP A 436 -26.56 -19.07 -6.29
CA ASP A 436 -25.78 -18.10 -7.08
C ASP A 436 -26.65 -16.86 -7.33
N ALA A 437 -26.06 -15.68 -7.36
CA ALA A 437 -26.78 -14.50 -7.86
C ALA A 437 -26.92 -14.60 -9.38
N LYS A 438 -28.03 -14.16 -9.96
CA LYS A 438 -28.22 -13.99 -11.41
C LYS A 438 -28.72 -12.58 -11.72
N ARG A 439 -27.79 -11.70 -12.11
CA ARG A 439 -28.08 -10.29 -12.45
C ARG A 439 -28.77 -10.16 -13.82
N ALA A 440 -28.32 -10.97 -14.77
CA ALA A 440 -28.89 -11.10 -16.11
C ALA A 440 -28.53 -12.45 -16.72
N GLU A 441 -29.06 -12.76 -17.91
CA GLU A 441 -28.58 -13.84 -18.77
C GLU A 441 -27.06 -13.79 -18.94
N LYS A 442 -26.39 -14.90 -18.66
CA LYS A 442 -24.92 -15.06 -18.64
C LYS A 442 -24.17 -14.26 -17.55
N LEU A 443 -24.85 -13.47 -16.72
CA LEU A 443 -24.28 -12.81 -15.53
C LEU A 443 -24.73 -13.55 -14.26
N GLN A 444 -24.18 -14.76 -14.08
CA GLN A 444 -24.34 -15.63 -12.90
C GLN A 444 -22.98 -15.86 -12.20
N GLY A 445 -23.00 -16.10 -10.90
CA GLY A 445 -21.80 -16.36 -10.08
C GLY A 445 -22.13 -16.47 -8.59
N PRO A 446 -21.14 -16.85 -7.74
CA PRO A 446 -21.35 -17.13 -6.32
C PRO A 446 -21.92 -15.97 -5.52
N VAL A 447 -22.58 -16.28 -4.40
CA VAL A 447 -22.98 -15.29 -3.37
C VAL A 447 -21.97 -15.17 -2.21
N GLY A 448 -20.89 -15.96 -2.25
CA GLY A 448 -19.81 -15.90 -1.25
C GLY A 448 -19.17 -14.52 -1.21
N LEU A 449 -19.03 -13.97 0.01
CA LEU A 449 -18.46 -12.66 0.27
C LEU A 449 -17.00 -12.77 0.70
N PHE A 450 -16.20 -11.78 0.29
CA PHE A 450 -14.88 -11.53 0.86
C PHE A 450 -15.00 -10.25 1.72
N LEU A 451 -14.69 -10.32 3.01
CA LEU A 451 -14.75 -9.21 3.97
C LEU A 451 -13.37 -8.98 4.59
N LEU A 452 -12.95 -7.72 4.65
CA LEU A 452 -11.66 -7.31 5.23
C LEU A 452 -11.90 -6.21 6.27
N THR A 453 -11.78 -6.56 7.54
CA THR A 453 -11.90 -5.60 8.65
C THR A 453 -10.51 -5.23 9.16
N ILE A 454 -10.15 -3.96 9.06
CA ILE A 454 -8.90 -3.41 9.56
C ILE A 454 -9.15 -2.91 10.98
N ALA A 455 -8.64 -3.63 11.97
CA ALA A 455 -8.91 -3.36 13.38
C ALA A 455 -7.74 -3.78 14.30
N ASP A 456 -7.50 -2.95 15.31
CA ASP A 456 -6.38 -3.06 16.22
C ASP A 456 -6.38 -4.32 17.10
N SER A 457 -5.22 -4.58 17.73
CA SER A 457 -5.12 -5.59 18.78
C SER A 457 -6.00 -5.21 19.96
N GLY A 458 -6.86 -6.10 20.43
CA GLY A 458 -7.77 -5.83 21.55
C GLY A 458 -9.15 -5.25 21.15
N GLU A 459 -9.49 -5.17 19.86
CA GLU A 459 -10.84 -4.78 19.39
C GLU A 459 -11.92 -5.88 19.52
N ARG A 460 -11.69 -6.91 20.35
CA ARG A 460 -12.62 -8.03 20.59
C ARG A 460 -13.04 -8.80 19.32
N LYS A 461 -12.25 -8.68 18.25
CA LYS A 461 -12.25 -9.44 16.98
C LYS A 461 -12.80 -10.88 17.10
N THR A 462 -12.04 -11.77 17.73
CA THR A 462 -12.39 -13.19 17.92
C THR A 462 -13.68 -13.40 18.72
N THR A 463 -14.05 -12.47 19.61
CA THR A 463 -15.30 -12.54 20.38
C THR A 463 -16.51 -12.30 19.48
N CYS A 464 -16.44 -11.33 18.56
CA CYS A 464 -17.50 -11.04 17.61
C CYS A 464 -17.71 -12.20 16.63
N ASP A 465 -16.63 -12.74 16.07
CA ASP A 465 -16.67 -13.95 15.26
C ASP A 465 -17.28 -15.13 16.03
N GLY A 466 -16.94 -15.28 17.32
CA GLY A 466 -17.50 -16.30 18.20
C GLY A 466 -19.03 -16.24 18.28
N PHE A 467 -19.59 -15.06 18.58
CA PHE A 467 -21.04 -14.89 18.71
C PHE A 467 -21.81 -15.27 17.43
N PHE A 468 -21.33 -14.90 16.23
CA PHE A 468 -22.07 -15.19 14.99
C PHE A 468 -21.73 -16.54 14.35
N THR A 469 -20.53 -17.10 14.55
CA THR A 469 -20.15 -18.41 13.98
C THR A 469 -20.54 -19.61 14.84
N GLN A 470 -21.06 -19.41 16.05
CA GLN A 470 -21.50 -20.49 16.94
C GLN A 470 -22.42 -21.55 16.28
N PRO A 471 -23.55 -21.21 15.63
CA PRO A 471 -24.42 -22.20 14.97
C PRO A 471 -23.70 -23.00 13.86
N ILE A 472 -22.73 -22.38 13.16
CA ILE A 472 -21.93 -23.05 12.13
C ILE A 472 -21.02 -24.10 12.75
N ARG A 473 -20.37 -23.77 13.88
CA ARG A 473 -19.50 -24.70 14.64
C ARG A 473 -20.30 -25.87 15.21
N ASP A 474 -21.48 -25.60 15.75
CA ASP A 474 -22.37 -26.62 16.31
C ASP A 474 -22.91 -27.54 15.21
N TYR A 475 -23.25 -26.98 14.05
CA TYR A 475 -23.61 -27.76 12.86
C TYR A 475 -22.46 -28.64 12.36
N GLU A 476 -21.24 -28.10 12.19
CA GLU A 476 -20.06 -28.89 11.81
C GLU A 476 -19.80 -30.04 12.79
N ALA A 477 -19.87 -29.78 14.10
CA ALA A 477 -19.70 -30.79 15.13
C ALA A 477 -20.78 -31.89 15.08
N ALA A 478 -22.04 -31.51 14.91
CA ALA A 478 -23.16 -32.44 14.79
C ALA A 478 -23.05 -33.32 13.53
N GLN A 479 -22.67 -32.75 12.38
CA GLN A 479 -22.46 -33.50 11.14
C GLN A 479 -21.26 -34.44 11.24
N ALA A 480 -20.15 -33.99 11.85
CA ALA A 480 -18.99 -34.83 12.09
C ALA A 480 -19.29 -36.01 13.03
N GLU A 481 -20.11 -35.81 14.07
CA GLU A 481 -20.57 -36.88 14.96
C GLU A 481 -21.47 -37.89 14.22
N ALA A 482 -22.49 -37.39 13.51
CA ALA A 482 -23.43 -38.21 12.75
C ALA A 482 -22.74 -39.05 11.67
N ALA A 483 -21.65 -38.55 11.08
CA ALA A 483 -20.88 -39.26 10.07
C ALA A 483 -19.93 -40.35 10.61
N LYS A 484 -19.61 -40.38 11.92
CA LYS A 484 -18.64 -41.35 12.47
C LYS A 484 -18.94 -42.82 12.16
N PRO A 485 -20.19 -43.33 12.21
CA PRO A 485 -20.47 -44.72 11.89
C PRO A 485 -20.19 -45.03 10.41
N GLY A 486 -20.65 -44.16 9.50
CA GLY A 486 -20.44 -44.31 8.05
C GLY A 486 -18.97 -44.18 7.66
N LEU A 487 -18.20 -43.29 8.31
CA LEU A 487 -16.75 -43.22 8.15
C LEU A 487 -16.07 -44.52 8.55
N ARG A 488 -16.42 -45.13 9.69
CA ARG A 488 -15.84 -46.40 10.13
C ARG A 488 -16.16 -47.54 9.16
N GLU A 489 -17.40 -47.60 8.67
CA GLU A 489 -17.79 -48.62 7.68
C GLU A 489 -17.05 -48.42 6.34
N CYS A 490 -16.92 -47.19 5.87
CA CYS A 490 -16.17 -46.90 4.65
C CYS A 490 -14.67 -47.17 4.80
N GLN A 491 -14.06 -46.82 5.94
CA GLN A 491 -12.67 -47.11 6.26
C GLN A 491 -12.38 -48.63 6.18
N VAL A 492 -13.26 -49.47 6.75
CA VAL A 492 -13.16 -50.94 6.65
C VAL A 492 -13.29 -51.42 5.21
N LYS A 493 -14.19 -50.82 4.40
CA LYS A 493 -14.31 -51.13 2.97
C LYS A 493 -13.05 -50.74 2.19
N ILE A 494 -12.43 -49.60 2.49
CA ILE A 494 -11.18 -49.14 1.89
C ILE A 494 -10.03 -50.09 2.24
N GLU A 495 -9.86 -50.46 3.51
CA GLU A 495 -8.83 -51.42 3.94
C GLU A 495 -9.00 -52.79 3.28
N ALA A 496 -10.24 -53.29 3.18
CA ALA A 496 -10.55 -54.53 2.46
C ALA A 496 -10.27 -54.42 0.95
N TRP A 497 -10.50 -53.25 0.35
CA TRP A 497 -10.17 -52.96 -1.04
C TRP A 497 -8.65 -52.91 -1.28
N GLU A 498 -7.89 -52.24 -0.41
CA GLU A 498 -6.43 -52.17 -0.49
C GLU A 498 -5.78 -53.56 -0.34
N ALA A 499 -6.29 -54.38 0.57
CA ALA A 499 -5.85 -55.77 0.75
C ALA A 499 -6.08 -56.61 -0.53
N LYS A 500 -7.29 -56.57 -1.10
CA LYS A 500 -7.61 -57.25 -2.38
C LYS A 500 -6.72 -56.76 -3.52
N ARG A 501 -6.56 -55.44 -3.64
CA ARG A 501 -5.74 -54.78 -4.67
C ARG A 501 -4.27 -55.19 -4.59
N SER A 502 -3.72 -55.26 -3.38
CA SER A 502 -2.35 -55.73 -3.15
C SER A 502 -2.18 -57.20 -3.57
N GLY A 503 -3.14 -58.05 -3.20
CA GLY A 503 -3.18 -59.47 -3.60
C GLY A 503 -3.19 -59.67 -5.12
N ILE A 504 -4.11 -59.03 -5.83
CA ILE A 504 -4.19 -59.12 -7.30
C ILE A 504 -2.90 -58.59 -7.95
N LYS A 505 -2.36 -57.45 -7.47
CA LYS A 505 -1.08 -56.91 -7.99
C LYS A 505 0.12 -57.80 -7.74
N GLU A 506 0.12 -58.65 -6.72
CA GLU A 506 1.16 -59.66 -6.50
C GLU A 506 0.95 -60.90 -7.38
N GLN A 507 -0.30 -61.34 -7.58
CA GLN A 507 -0.63 -62.42 -8.52
C GLN A 507 -0.21 -62.07 -9.96
N ILE A 508 -0.51 -60.85 -10.44
CA ILE A 508 -0.03 -60.35 -11.75
C ILE A 508 1.51 -60.42 -11.82
N ARG A 509 2.22 -59.95 -10.78
CA ARG A 509 3.69 -60.01 -10.71
C ARG A 509 4.23 -61.44 -10.77
N GLN A 510 3.55 -62.41 -10.16
CA GLN A 510 3.98 -63.81 -10.16
C GLN A 510 3.71 -64.50 -11.50
N LEU A 511 2.55 -64.26 -12.10
CA LEU A 511 2.20 -64.77 -13.44
C LEU A 511 3.13 -64.20 -14.52
N ALA A 512 3.39 -62.89 -14.49
CA ALA A 512 4.31 -62.23 -15.41
C ALA A 512 5.76 -62.76 -15.29
N LYS A 513 6.26 -62.98 -14.07
CA LYS A 513 7.58 -63.63 -13.85
C LYS A 513 7.65 -65.05 -14.39
N GLY A 514 6.52 -65.76 -14.42
CA GLY A 514 6.41 -67.11 -14.97
C GLY A 514 6.07 -67.17 -16.46
N SER A 515 6.04 -66.03 -17.17
CA SER A 515 5.59 -65.91 -18.57
C SER A 515 4.20 -66.52 -18.83
N LYS A 516 3.30 -66.42 -17.85
CA LYS A 516 1.90 -66.88 -17.96
C LYS A 516 0.98 -65.71 -18.30
N PRO A 517 -0.19 -65.95 -18.94
CA PRO A 517 -1.19 -64.91 -19.19
C PRO A 517 -1.62 -64.18 -17.92
N THR A 518 -1.81 -62.86 -18.01
CA THR A 518 -2.22 -61.97 -16.90
C THR A 518 -3.58 -61.30 -17.12
N GLU A 519 -4.16 -61.44 -18.31
CA GLU A 519 -5.37 -60.73 -18.77
C GLU A 519 -6.56 -60.85 -17.81
N ASP A 520 -6.82 -62.04 -17.26
CA ASP A 520 -7.89 -62.28 -16.27
C ASP A 520 -7.68 -61.46 -14.98
N MET A 521 -6.43 -61.38 -14.50
CA MET A 521 -6.08 -60.67 -13.26
C MET A 521 -6.01 -59.16 -13.47
N GLU A 522 -5.62 -58.71 -14.66
CA GLU A 522 -5.70 -57.31 -15.06
C GLU A 522 -7.16 -56.84 -15.18
N SER A 523 -8.03 -57.67 -15.75
CA SER A 523 -9.48 -57.44 -15.80
C SER A 523 -10.09 -57.36 -14.39
N ALA A 524 -9.74 -58.31 -13.51
CA ALA A 524 -10.18 -58.30 -12.11
C ALA A 524 -9.65 -57.08 -11.33
N LEU A 525 -8.43 -56.60 -11.63
CA LEU A 525 -7.91 -55.37 -11.04
C LEU A 525 -8.68 -54.14 -11.53
N GLN A 526 -9.06 -54.09 -12.81
CA GLN A 526 -9.85 -53.00 -13.37
C GLN A 526 -11.26 -52.94 -12.76
N GLU A 527 -11.94 -54.09 -12.63
CA GLU A 527 -13.22 -54.17 -11.93
C GLU A 527 -13.11 -53.75 -10.46
N LEU A 528 -12.02 -54.12 -9.77
CA LEU A 528 -11.79 -53.70 -8.39
C LEU A 528 -11.52 -52.20 -8.26
N GLU A 529 -10.73 -51.59 -9.15
CA GLU A 529 -10.47 -50.13 -9.13
C GLU A 529 -11.74 -49.33 -9.49
N ASN A 530 -12.61 -49.84 -10.37
CA ASN A 530 -13.92 -49.25 -10.65
C ASN A 530 -14.88 -49.28 -9.45
N ASN A 531 -14.77 -50.30 -8.58
CA ASN A 531 -15.56 -50.46 -7.36
C ASN A 531 -14.84 -49.93 -6.11
N LYS A 532 -13.95 -48.96 -6.26
CA LYS A 532 -13.23 -48.33 -5.12
C LYS A 532 -14.23 -47.59 -4.22
N PRO A 533 -14.27 -47.87 -2.90
CA PRO A 533 -15.13 -47.14 -1.98
C PRO A 533 -14.74 -45.66 -1.88
N GLU A 534 -15.73 -44.78 -1.95
CA GLU A 534 -15.53 -43.34 -1.78
C GLU A 534 -15.79 -42.89 -0.35
N MET A 535 -14.94 -41.98 0.15
CA MET A 535 -15.13 -41.37 1.47
C MET A 535 -16.37 -40.47 1.46
N PRO A 536 -17.28 -40.59 2.45
CA PRO A 536 -18.43 -39.71 2.54
C PRO A 536 -17.98 -38.25 2.73
N ARG A 537 -18.60 -37.34 1.97
CA ARG A 537 -18.37 -35.91 2.07
C ARG A 537 -19.06 -35.35 3.32
N ILE A 538 -18.29 -34.76 4.22
CA ILE A 538 -18.79 -34.22 5.50
C ILE A 538 -18.62 -32.69 5.45
N PRO A 539 -19.65 -31.91 5.82
CA PRO A 539 -19.55 -30.46 5.92
C PRO A 539 -18.34 -30.02 6.76
N ARG A 540 -17.46 -29.24 6.12
CA ARG A 540 -16.37 -28.51 6.76
C ARG A 540 -16.34 -27.10 6.18
N LEU A 541 -17.00 -26.21 6.89
CA LEU A 541 -17.26 -24.82 6.52
C LEU A 541 -16.18 -23.88 7.08
N LEU A 542 -15.55 -24.16 8.22
CA LEU A 542 -14.60 -23.22 8.85
C LEU A 542 -13.13 -23.64 8.70
N TYR A 543 -12.31 -22.70 8.19
CA TYR A 543 -10.86 -22.80 8.10
C TYR A 543 -10.21 -21.53 8.69
N ALA A 544 -9.35 -21.69 9.70
CA ALA A 544 -8.65 -20.58 10.37
C ALA A 544 -7.18 -20.45 9.92
N ASP A 545 -6.46 -21.57 9.90
CA ASP A 545 -5.09 -21.68 9.37
C ASP A 545 -5.04 -22.86 8.40
N ALA A 546 -5.12 -22.55 7.10
CA ALA A 546 -5.07 -23.53 6.03
C ALA A 546 -4.22 -22.98 4.89
N THR A 547 -3.25 -23.78 4.43
CA THR A 547 -2.49 -23.43 3.23
C THR A 547 -3.42 -23.42 2.01
N PRO A 548 -3.15 -22.59 0.98
CA PRO A 548 -3.93 -22.58 -0.26
C PRO A 548 -4.08 -23.97 -0.90
N GLU A 549 -3.06 -24.81 -0.79
CA GLU A 549 -3.07 -26.21 -1.20
C GLU A 549 -4.05 -27.07 -0.40
N ALA A 550 -4.12 -26.89 0.92
CA ALA A 550 -5.04 -27.63 1.79
C ALA A 550 -6.49 -27.16 1.62
N LEU A 551 -6.70 -25.86 1.44
CA LEU A 551 -8.00 -25.27 1.12
C LEU A 551 -8.55 -25.81 -0.22
N ALA A 552 -7.74 -25.75 -1.28
CA ALA A 552 -8.15 -26.25 -2.59
C ALA A 552 -8.41 -27.77 -2.59
N TYR A 553 -7.61 -28.55 -1.86
CA TYR A 553 -7.85 -29.99 -1.68
C TYR A 553 -9.15 -30.24 -0.91
N GLY A 554 -9.41 -29.49 0.17
CA GLY A 554 -10.65 -29.56 0.94
C GLY A 554 -11.89 -29.30 0.09
N LEU A 555 -11.85 -28.25 -0.73
CA LEU A 555 -12.92 -27.89 -1.66
C LEU A 555 -13.15 -28.95 -2.75
N ALA A 556 -12.10 -29.60 -3.26
CA ALA A 556 -12.24 -30.63 -4.28
C ALA A 556 -12.73 -31.99 -3.73
N LYS A 557 -12.16 -32.42 -2.60
CA LYS A 557 -12.23 -33.82 -2.13
C LYS A 557 -13.02 -34.02 -0.83
N LEU A 558 -13.23 -32.99 0.00
CA LEU A 558 -13.94 -33.11 1.28
C LEU A 558 -15.34 -32.48 1.21
N TRP A 559 -15.42 -31.15 1.07
CA TRP A 559 -16.67 -30.40 1.01
C TRP A 559 -16.52 -29.18 0.10
N PRO A 560 -17.36 -29.02 -0.94
CA PRO A 560 -17.17 -27.99 -1.96
C PRO A 560 -17.59 -26.57 -1.54
N SER A 561 -17.86 -26.33 -0.25
CA SER A 561 -18.16 -25.00 0.31
C SER A 561 -17.29 -24.75 1.53
N ALA A 562 -16.65 -23.58 1.63
CA ALA A 562 -15.79 -23.24 2.76
C ALA A 562 -15.78 -21.73 3.07
N GLY A 563 -15.28 -21.38 4.24
CA GLY A 563 -14.92 -20.03 4.65
C GLY A 563 -13.53 -20.00 5.27
N VAL A 564 -12.69 -19.08 4.81
CA VAL A 564 -11.45 -18.72 5.52
C VAL A 564 -11.80 -17.59 6.47
N VAL A 565 -12.01 -17.91 7.75
CA VAL A 565 -12.42 -16.96 8.79
C VAL A 565 -11.28 -16.83 9.80
N SER A 566 -10.66 -15.66 9.88
CA SER A 566 -9.53 -15.41 10.76
C SER A 566 -9.50 -14.01 11.35
N ALA A 567 -9.56 -13.96 12.69
CA ALA A 567 -9.32 -12.78 13.51
C ALA A 567 -7.84 -12.27 13.45
N GLU A 568 -6.95 -13.10 12.89
CA GLU A 568 -5.52 -12.84 12.73
C GLU A 568 -5.09 -13.11 11.28
N ALA A 569 -5.57 -12.29 10.34
CA ALA A 569 -5.26 -12.44 8.92
C ALA A 569 -3.76 -12.36 8.60
N GLY A 570 -2.90 -11.93 9.53
CA GLY A 570 -1.44 -12.05 9.42
C GLY A 570 -0.95 -13.49 9.24
N ILE A 571 -1.71 -14.50 9.70
CA ILE A 571 -1.43 -15.92 9.40
C ILE A 571 -1.67 -16.19 7.91
N VAL A 572 -2.79 -15.72 7.35
CA VAL A 572 -3.10 -15.85 5.92
C VAL A 572 -2.05 -15.12 5.08
N PHE A 573 -1.85 -13.82 5.36
CA PHE A 573 -0.91 -12.92 4.65
C PHE A 573 0.59 -13.26 4.85
N GLY A 574 0.94 -13.97 5.92
CA GLY A 574 2.31 -14.34 6.28
C GLY A 574 2.63 -15.83 6.17
N SER A 575 1.68 -16.66 5.74
CA SER A 575 1.87 -18.11 5.58
C SER A 575 2.97 -18.44 4.56
N HIS A 576 3.49 -19.67 4.61
CA HIS A 576 4.52 -20.16 3.67
C HIS A 576 4.11 -20.07 2.19
N GLY A 577 2.80 -19.98 1.89
CA GLY A 577 2.28 -19.74 0.55
C GLY A 577 2.39 -18.28 0.07
N MET A 578 2.90 -17.37 0.90
CA MET A 578 3.04 -15.94 0.58
C MET A 578 4.51 -15.48 0.54
N GLY A 579 5.42 -16.40 0.23
CA GLY A 579 6.75 -16.06 -0.30
C GLY A 579 6.66 -15.49 -1.72
N LYS A 580 7.60 -14.62 -2.12
CA LYS A 580 7.57 -13.82 -3.36
C LYS A 580 7.20 -14.60 -4.63
N ASP A 581 7.65 -15.84 -4.76
CA ASP A 581 7.40 -16.70 -5.93
C ASP A 581 6.01 -17.36 -5.95
N SER A 582 5.29 -17.34 -4.82
CA SER A 582 4.04 -18.08 -4.59
C SER A 582 2.80 -17.21 -4.32
N VAL A 583 3.00 -15.97 -3.82
CA VAL A 583 1.92 -14.98 -3.59
C VAL A 583 0.98 -14.89 -4.80
N MET A 584 1.53 -14.63 -5.99
CA MET A 584 0.75 -14.37 -7.20
C MET A 584 -0.18 -15.54 -7.57
N ARG A 585 0.30 -16.79 -7.45
CA ARG A 585 -0.51 -17.99 -7.72
C ARG A 585 -1.65 -18.12 -6.71
N ASN A 586 -1.41 -17.79 -5.45
CA ASN A 586 -2.37 -17.96 -4.37
C ASN A 586 -3.41 -16.83 -4.35
N LEU A 587 -3.03 -15.59 -4.67
CA LEU A 587 -3.99 -14.51 -4.93
C LEU A 587 -4.87 -14.83 -6.16
N ALA A 588 -4.29 -15.37 -7.24
CA ALA A 588 -5.05 -15.81 -8.40
C ALA A 588 -6.04 -16.96 -8.09
N LEU A 589 -5.61 -17.95 -7.28
CA LEU A 589 -6.49 -19.03 -6.79
C LEU A 589 -7.71 -18.47 -6.05
N LEU A 590 -7.49 -17.54 -5.10
CA LEU A 590 -8.57 -16.95 -4.31
C LEU A 590 -9.50 -16.08 -5.17
N ASN A 591 -8.97 -15.34 -6.14
CA ASN A 591 -9.76 -14.61 -7.13
C ASN A 591 -10.70 -15.55 -7.91
N GLN A 592 -10.16 -16.66 -8.42
CA GLN A 592 -10.93 -17.65 -9.16
C GLN A 592 -12.00 -18.32 -8.29
N LEU A 593 -11.75 -18.53 -6.99
CA LEU A 593 -12.74 -19.04 -6.05
C LEU A 593 -13.87 -18.03 -5.76
N TRP A 594 -13.56 -16.73 -5.70
CA TRP A 594 -14.58 -15.66 -5.61
C TRP A 594 -15.43 -15.55 -6.89
N ASP A 595 -14.81 -15.74 -8.06
CA ASP A 595 -15.50 -15.80 -9.36
C ASP A 595 -16.32 -17.11 -9.52
N GLY A 596 -16.08 -18.12 -8.68
CA GLY A 596 -16.69 -19.45 -8.78
C GLY A 596 -16.14 -20.32 -9.92
N ALA A 597 -14.98 -19.94 -10.47
CA ALA A 597 -14.34 -20.58 -11.60
C ALA A 597 -13.80 -21.99 -11.25
N SER A 598 -13.71 -22.85 -12.26
CA SER A 598 -13.07 -24.16 -12.11
C SER A 598 -11.55 -24.03 -12.15
N LEU A 599 -10.88 -24.79 -11.29
CA LEU A 599 -9.43 -24.82 -11.13
C LEU A 599 -8.90 -26.22 -11.41
N THR A 600 -7.71 -26.31 -12.01
CA THR A 600 -6.95 -27.58 -12.12
C THR A 600 -5.62 -27.41 -11.40
N ILE A 601 -5.34 -28.30 -10.45
CA ILE A 601 -4.08 -28.32 -9.71
C ILE A 601 -3.30 -29.55 -10.15
N ASP A 602 -2.37 -29.32 -11.07
CA ASP A 602 -1.47 -30.36 -11.56
C ASP A 602 -0.22 -30.52 -10.69
N ARG A 603 0.14 -31.77 -10.39
CA ARG A 603 1.29 -32.11 -9.56
C ARG A 603 2.03 -33.32 -10.12
N ARG A 604 3.36 -33.24 -10.17
CA ARG A 604 4.22 -34.33 -10.67
C ARG A 604 4.42 -35.47 -9.65
N SER A 605 4.23 -35.20 -8.37
CA SER A 605 4.54 -36.12 -7.26
C SER A 605 3.33 -36.64 -6.49
N THR A 606 2.13 -36.11 -6.76
CA THR A 606 0.86 -36.52 -6.13
C THR A 606 -0.25 -36.47 -7.17
N GLU A 607 -1.41 -37.06 -6.89
CA GLU A 607 -2.60 -36.98 -7.74
C GLU A 607 -2.94 -35.51 -8.11
N SER A 608 -3.09 -35.23 -9.42
CA SER A 608 -3.70 -33.98 -9.91
C SER A 608 -5.19 -33.97 -9.58
N PHE A 609 -5.75 -32.82 -9.21
CA PHE A 609 -7.17 -32.71 -8.92
C PHE A 609 -7.76 -31.39 -9.44
N GLY A 610 -9.04 -31.43 -9.79
CA GLY A 610 -9.81 -30.24 -10.16
C GLY A 610 -10.69 -29.77 -9.00
N VAL A 611 -10.75 -28.45 -8.79
CA VAL A 611 -11.79 -27.82 -7.96
C VAL A 611 -12.87 -27.33 -8.93
N ARG A 612 -14.12 -27.80 -8.79
CA ARG A 612 -15.23 -27.45 -9.68
C ARG A 612 -16.47 -27.15 -8.86
N GLY A 613 -17.23 -26.13 -9.25
CA GLY A 613 -18.44 -25.71 -8.54
C GLY A 613 -18.21 -25.53 -7.04
N ALA A 614 -17.06 -24.95 -6.66
CA ALA A 614 -16.74 -24.69 -5.26
C ALA A 614 -17.19 -23.28 -4.85
N ARG A 615 -17.45 -23.07 -3.56
CA ARG A 615 -17.91 -21.80 -3.00
C ARG A 615 -17.01 -21.41 -1.83
N LEU A 616 -16.54 -20.17 -1.84
CA LEU A 616 -15.62 -19.64 -0.84
C LEU A 616 -16.14 -18.30 -0.30
N THR A 617 -16.23 -18.22 1.02
CA THR A 617 -16.32 -16.97 1.78
C THR A 617 -14.93 -16.66 2.35
N MET A 618 -14.56 -15.40 2.48
CA MET A 618 -13.37 -14.99 3.22
C MET A 618 -13.74 -13.90 4.20
N ALA A 619 -13.30 -14.03 5.44
CA ALA A 619 -13.49 -13.02 6.48
C ALA A 619 -12.16 -12.85 7.21
N LEU A 620 -11.46 -11.79 6.84
CA LEU A 620 -10.12 -11.50 7.31
C LEU A 620 -10.16 -10.27 8.19
N GLN A 621 -9.77 -10.42 9.46
CA GLN A 621 -9.59 -9.28 10.35
C GLN A 621 -8.08 -9.08 10.57
N VAL A 622 -7.59 -7.88 10.26
CA VAL A 622 -6.16 -7.59 10.14
C VAL A 622 -5.81 -6.32 10.92
N GLN A 623 -4.59 -6.25 11.45
CA GLN A 623 -4.06 -4.99 11.96
C GLN A 623 -3.53 -4.15 10.78
N GLU A 624 -3.73 -2.83 10.83
CA GLU A 624 -3.26 -1.89 9.81
C GLU A 624 -1.77 -2.09 9.49
N ALA A 625 -0.92 -2.19 10.53
CA ALA A 625 0.52 -2.41 10.37
C ALA A 625 0.89 -3.73 9.68
N THR A 626 0.11 -4.80 9.91
CA THR A 626 0.30 -6.09 9.20
C THR A 626 -0.05 -5.96 7.72
N LEU A 627 -1.14 -5.26 7.41
CA LEU A 627 -1.59 -5.05 6.04
C LEU A 627 -0.62 -4.12 5.27
N ARG A 628 -0.14 -3.03 5.89
CA ARG A 628 0.94 -2.20 5.32
C ARG A 628 2.22 -2.99 5.08
N SER A 629 2.68 -3.79 6.06
CA SER A 629 3.86 -4.63 5.87
C SER A 629 3.70 -5.68 4.76
N PHE A 630 2.48 -6.16 4.51
CA PHE A 630 2.17 -6.99 3.35
C PHE A 630 2.34 -6.21 2.05
N PHE A 631 1.74 -5.02 1.94
CA PHE A 631 1.93 -4.12 0.80
C PHE A 631 3.39 -3.77 0.54
N ASP A 632 4.17 -3.39 1.55
CA ASP A 632 5.60 -3.07 1.42
C ASP A 632 6.41 -4.24 0.82
N LYS A 633 6.05 -5.47 1.18
CA LYS A 633 6.72 -6.70 0.70
C LYS A 633 6.31 -7.09 -0.72
N THR A 634 5.07 -6.82 -1.11
CA THR A 634 4.54 -7.13 -2.46
C THR A 634 4.68 -5.97 -3.45
N GLY A 635 4.94 -4.76 -2.97
CA GLY A 635 4.77 -3.53 -3.75
C GLY A 635 3.36 -3.40 -4.33
N VAL A 636 3.26 -2.76 -5.49
CA VAL A 636 2.01 -2.51 -6.23
C VAL A 636 1.27 -3.80 -6.65
N LEU A 637 1.90 -4.98 -6.57
CA LEU A 637 1.35 -6.26 -7.04
C LEU A 637 0.04 -6.66 -6.35
N ALA A 638 -0.08 -6.47 -5.03
CA ALA A 638 -1.30 -6.86 -4.31
C ALA A 638 -2.55 -6.11 -4.82
N ARG A 639 -2.38 -4.84 -5.20
CA ARG A 639 -3.43 -4.02 -5.82
C ARG A 639 -3.65 -4.43 -7.29
N GLY A 640 -2.57 -4.54 -8.07
CA GLY A 640 -2.61 -4.91 -9.48
C GLY A 640 -3.15 -6.32 -9.80
N THR A 641 -3.20 -7.24 -8.82
CA THR A 641 -3.83 -8.57 -9.00
C THR A 641 -5.36 -8.55 -8.91
N GLY A 642 -5.98 -7.45 -8.48
CA GLY A 642 -7.41 -7.37 -8.23
C GLY A 642 -7.90 -8.27 -7.09
N PHE A 643 -7.01 -8.72 -6.19
CA PHE A 643 -7.40 -9.51 -5.01
C PHE A 643 -8.20 -8.68 -4.02
N LEU A 644 -7.64 -7.55 -3.58
CA LEU A 644 -8.30 -6.66 -2.63
C LEU A 644 -9.56 -5.99 -3.20
N ALA A 645 -9.62 -5.84 -4.53
CA ALA A 645 -10.80 -5.35 -5.23
C ALA A 645 -12.07 -6.18 -5.01
N ARG A 646 -11.96 -7.44 -4.58
CA ARG A 646 -13.10 -8.32 -4.30
C ARG A 646 -13.65 -8.18 -2.88
N PHE A 647 -12.93 -7.51 -1.98
CA PHE A 647 -13.28 -7.40 -0.57
C PHE A 647 -14.22 -6.22 -0.28
N LEU A 648 -15.20 -6.47 0.59
CA LEU A 648 -15.88 -5.44 1.37
C LEU A 648 -14.93 -5.00 2.49
N VAL A 649 -14.29 -3.84 2.31
CA VAL A 649 -13.31 -3.29 3.27
C VAL A 649 -14.03 -2.48 4.34
N SER A 650 -13.63 -2.63 5.58
CA SER A 650 -14.04 -1.77 6.70
C SER A 650 -12.83 -1.38 7.53
N TRP A 651 -12.70 -0.10 7.87
CA TRP A 651 -11.62 0.42 8.70
C TRP A 651 -12.18 1.20 9.90
N PRO A 652 -12.98 0.53 10.76
CA PRO A 652 -13.67 1.19 11.85
C PRO A 652 -12.74 1.94 12.80
N GLU A 653 -13.23 3.07 13.33
CA GLU A 653 -12.58 3.73 14.45
C GLU A 653 -12.47 2.82 15.68
N SER A 654 -11.39 3.03 16.43
CA SER A 654 -11.10 2.25 17.62
C SER A 654 -12.10 2.55 18.74
N THR A 655 -12.62 1.49 19.37
CA THR A 655 -13.48 1.64 20.56
C THR A 655 -12.68 1.62 21.87
N GLN A 656 -11.36 1.41 21.84
CA GLN A 656 -10.58 1.27 23.08
C GLN A 656 -10.60 2.56 23.91
N GLY A 657 -10.56 2.43 25.24
CA GLY A 657 -10.79 3.53 26.18
C GLY A 657 -12.27 3.78 26.48
N ASN A 658 -13.17 3.65 25.49
CA ASN A 658 -14.59 4.01 25.62
C ASN A 658 -15.51 2.80 25.97
N ARG A 659 -14.95 1.76 26.59
CA ARG A 659 -15.65 0.47 26.86
C ARG A 659 -15.72 0.17 28.35
N PRO A 660 -16.55 0.88 29.14
CA PRO A 660 -16.77 0.53 30.54
C PRO A 660 -17.32 -0.91 30.64
N TYR A 661 -16.94 -1.62 31.69
CA TYR A 661 -17.46 -2.96 31.95
C TYR A 661 -18.98 -2.92 32.13
N THR A 662 -19.64 -3.96 31.65
CA THR A 662 -21.05 -4.26 31.87
C THR A 662 -21.16 -5.76 32.00
N ASP A 663 -21.94 -6.23 32.97
CA ASP A 663 -22.27 -7.64 33.10
C ASP A 663 -22.95 -8.16 31.81
N PRO A 664 -22.76 -9.44 31.46
CA PRO A 664 -23.47 -10.03 30.34
C PRO A 664 -24.97 -10.05 30.62
N PRO A 665 -25.83 -9.83 29.60
CA PRO A 665 -27.26 -10.05 29.76
C PRO A 665 -27.52 -11.54 30.04
N GLU A 666 -28.57 -11.82 30.84
CA GLU A 666 -28.95 -13.20 31.19
C GLU A 666 -29.35 -14.00 29.95
N ASP A 667 -30.04 -13.36 29.01
CA ASP A 667 -30.53 -13.94 27.75
C ASP A 667 -30.07 -13.12 26.54
N TRP A 668 -30.06 -13.77 25.37
CA TRP A 668 -29.66 -13.22 24.07
C TRP A 668 -30.77 -13.39 23.02
N PRO A 669 -31.98 -12.81 23.22
CA PRO A 669 -33.14 -13.11 22.39
C PRO A 669 -32.97 -12.71 20.92
N LYS A 670 -32.25 -11.63 20.60
CA LYS A 670 -32.07 -11.19 19.19
C LYS A 670 -31.02 -12.05 18.48
N LEU A 671 -29.90 -12.31 19.11
CA LEU A 671 -28.87 -13.22 18.59
C LEU A 671 -29.42 -14.66 18.46
N THR A 672 -30.25 -15.12 19.40
CA THR A 672 -30.91 -16.44 19.31
C THR A 672 -31.84 -16.53 18.09
N ALA A 673 -32.57 -15.46 17.75
CA ALA A 673 -33.39 -15.41 16.53
C ALA A 673 -32.51 -15.50 15.26
N PHE A 674 -31.38 -14.78 15.23
CA PHE A 674 -30.40 -14.89 14.14
C PHE A 674 -29.80 -16.31 14.05
N HIS A 675 -29.37 -16.91 15.17
CA HIS A 675 -28.84 -18.28 15.21
C HIS A 675 -29.83 -19.28 14.66
N LYS A 676 -31.08 -19.24 15.12
CA LYS A 676 -32.16 -20.11 14.63
C LYS A 676 -32.30 -20.02 13.10
N ARG A 677 -32.21 -18.82 12.53
CA ARG A 677 -32.33 -18.62 11.07
C ARG A 677 -31.13 -19.17 10.30
N ILE A 678 -29.91 -19.00 10.82
CA ILE A 678 -28.70 -19.64 10.27
C ILE A 678 -28.83 -21.17 10.33
N ASP A 679 -29.30 -21.71 11.45
CA ASP A 679 -29.54 -23.15 11.67
C ASP A 679 -30.55 -23.74 10.67
N GLU A 680 -31.63 -23.02 10.40
CA GLU A 680 -32.64 -23.40 9.39
C GLU A 680 -32.05 -23.45 7.99
N ILE A 681 -31.17 -22.52 7.63
CA ILE A 681 -30.48 -22.49 6.34
C ILE A 681 -29.47 -23.64 6.23
N LEU A 682 -28.63 -23.86 7.25
CA LEU A 682 -27.62 -24.93 7.27
C LEU A 682 -28.23 -26.34 7.15
N LYS A 683 -29.49 -26.52 7.57
CA LYS A 683 -30.23 -27.79 7.49
C LYS A 683 -30.88 -28.03 6.12
N ILE A 684 -30.82 -27.08 5.19
CA ILE A 684 -31.25 -27.29 3.80
C ILE A 684 -30.30 -28.29 3.12
N THR A 685 -30.85 -29.23 2.33
CA THR A 685 -30.02 -30.16 1.56
C THR A 685 -29.18 -29.42 0.51
N VAL A 686 -27.86 -29.54 0.59
CA VAL A 686 -26.93 -29.00 -0.42
C VAL A 686 -26.97 -29.86 -1.69
N LEU A 687 -27.15 -29.22 -2.84
CA LEU A 687 -27.18 -29.89 -4.14
C LEU A 687 -25.75 -30.10 -4.66
N VAL A 688 -25.27 -31.34 -4.61
CA VAL A 688 -23.98 -31.78 -5.17
C VAL A 688 -24.25 -32.76 -6.30
N ASN A 689 -23.58 -32.59 -7.45
CA ASN A 689 -23.67 -33.52 -8.58
C ASN A 689 -22.69 -34.69 -8.46
N ASP A 690 -22.80 -35.70 -9.34
CA ASP A 690 -21.98 -36.91 -9.35
C ASP A 690 -20.46 -36.63 -9.46
N ALA A 691 -20.07 -35.47 -9.99
CA ALA A 691 -18.67 -35.04 -10.06
C ALA A 691 -18.18 -34.36 -8.76
N GLY A 692 -19.00 -34.32 -7.70
CA GLY A 692 -18.68 -33.71 -6.41
C GLY A 692 -18.71 -32.18 -6.38
N ALA A 693 -19.28 -31.54 -7.40
CA ALA A 693 -19.38 -30.09 -7.53
C ALA A 693 -20.78 -29.59 -7.12
N LEU A 694 -20.88 -28.37 -6.58
CA LEU A 694 -22.17 -27.78 -6.23
C LEU A 694 -22.98 -27.43 -7.49
N SER A 695 -24.29 -27.60 -7.38
CA SER A 695 -25.29 -27.18 -8.36
C SER A 695 -26.25 -26.16 -7.71
N PRO A 696 -25.77 -24.96 -7.34
CA PRO A 696 -26.60 -23.96 -6.65
C PRO A 696 -27.69 -23.39 -7.54
N VAL A 697 -28.78 -22.96 -6.92
CA VAL A 697 -29.94 -22.37 -7.61
C VAL A 697 -29.63 -20.91 -7.99
N PRO A 698 -29.76 -20.53 -9.28
CA PRO A 698 -29.58 -19.14 -9.70
C PRO A 698 -30.77 -18.28 -9.26
N LEU A 699 -30.54 -17.34 -8.34
CA LEU A 699 -31.56 -16.41 -7.86
C LEU A 699 -31.55 -15.14 -8.72
N THR A 700 -32.65 -14.89 -9.44
CA THR A 700 -32.84 -13.68 -10.26
C THR A 700 -33.25 -12.48 -9.42
N LEU A 701 -32.88 -11.28 -9.87
CA LEU A 701 -33.48 -10.03 -9.40
C LEU A 701 -34.91 -9.88 -9.95
N LYS A 702 -35.85 -9.33 -9.17
CA LYS A 702 -37.12 -8.82 -9.70
C LYS A 702 -36.88 -7.62 -10.64
N PRO A 703 -37.83 -7.22 -11.51
CA PRO A 703 -37.60 -6.17 -12.51
C PRO A 703 -37.22 -4.80 -11.92
N ASP A 704 -37.79 -4.46 -10.77
CA ASP A 704 -37.49 -3.28 -9.96
C ASP A 704 -36.09 -3.35 -9.32
N ALA A 705 -35.78 -4.43 -8.60
CA ALA A 705 -34.45 -4.70 -8.05
C ALA A 705 -33.36 -4.72 -9.13
N LYS A 706 -33.68 -5.19 -10.34
CA LYS A 706 -32.80 -5.18 -11.50
C LYS A 706 -32.56 -3.76 -12.02
N ALA A 707 -33.59 -2.92 -12.09
CA ALA A 707 -33.45 -1.52 -12.49
C ALA A 707 -32.57 -0.75 -11.48
N ALA A 708 -32.79 -0.95 -10.17
CA ALA A 708 -31.95 -0.39 -9.12
C ALA A 708 -30.50 -0.89 -9.20
N TRP A 709 -30.28 -2.17 -9.56
CA TRP A 709 -28.92 -2.70 -9.80
C TRP A 709 -28.25 -2.08 -11.04
N GLU A 710 -28.99 -1.87 -12.13
CA GLU A 710 -28.48 -1.18 -13.32
C GLU A 710 -28.14 0.29 -13.02
N GLU A 711 -28.96 1.00 -12.24
CA GLU A 711 -28.67 2.36 -11.77
C GLU A 711 -27.42 2.41 -10.89
N PHE A 712 -27.34 1.55 -9.86
CA PHE A 712 -26.18 1.44 -8.97
C PHE A 712 -24.89 1.11 -9.72
N HIS A 713 -24.95 0.18 -10.69
CA HIS A 713 -23.83 -0.15 -11.56
C HIS A 713 -23.37 1.06 -12.39
N ASN A 714 -24.31 1.74 -13.04
CA ASN A 714 -24.00 2.85 -13.95
C ASN A 714 -23.51 4.10 -13.20
N ALA A 715 -24.04 4.38 -12.01
CA ALA A 715 -23.54 5.45 -11.14
C ALA A 715 -22.06 5.24 -10.79
N ILE A 716 -21.70 4.00 -10.41
CA ILE A 716 -20.29 3.66 -10.13
C ILE A 716 -19.44 3.79 -11.40
N GLU A 717 -19.88 3.26 -12.55
CA GLU A 717 -19.13 3.31 -13.82
C GLU A 717 -18.83 4.75 -14.27
N ILE A 718 -19.74 5.70 -14.02
CA ILE A 718 -19.51 7.14 -14.28
C ILE A 718 -18.36 7.68 -13.41
N GLU A 719 -18.36 7.35 -12.12
CA GLU A 719 -17.32 7.79 -11.16
C GLU A 719 -15.96 7.11 -11.35
N LEU A 720 -15.88 6.01 -12.12
CA LEU A 720 -14.61 5.42 -12.57
C LEU A 720 -13.88 6.28 -13.63
N SER A 721 -14.58 7.24 -14.25
CA SER A 721 -14.03 8.05 -15.34
C SER A 721 -12.97 9.07 -14.86
N SER A 722 -12.18 9.62 -15.79
CA SER A 722 -11.09 10.53 -15.44
C SER A 722 -11.61 11.85 -14.86
N GLY A 723 -11.47 12.02 -13.54
CA GLY A 723 -12.01 13.16 -12.79
C GLY A 723 -13.25 12.84 -11.95
N GLY A 724 -13.76 11.59 -11.99
CA GLY A 724 -14.76 11.09 -11.03
C GLY A 724 -14.15 10.68 -9.69
N GLU A 725 -14.98 10.62 -8.66
CA GLU A 725 -14.58 10.39 -7.26
C GLU A 725 -14.01 9.00 -6.97
N LEU A 726 -14.25 8.02 -7.85
CA LEU A 726 -13.76 6.64 -7.72
C LEU A 726 -12.56 6.34 -8.62
N TYR A 727 -12.02 7.34 -9.35
CA TYR A 727 -10.89 7.17 -10.27
C TYR A 727 -9.66 6.54 -9.61
N ASP A 728 -9.37 6.90 -8.35
CA ASP A 728 -8.21 6.40 -7.62
C ASP A 728 -8.43 5.00 -7.00
N VAL A 729 -9.66 4.48 -6.97
CA VAL A 729 -10.03 3.13 -6.48
C VAL A 729 -10.79 2.30 -7.51
N ARG A 730 -10.53 2.55 -8.80
CA ARG A 730 -11.19 1.88 -9.93
C ARG A 730 -11.24 0.36 -9.84
N ASP A 731 -10.18 -0.24 -9.29
CA ASP A 731 -10.07 -1.67 -9.09
C ASP A 731 -11.19 -2.19 -8.18
N VAL A 732 -11.34 -1.62 -6.98
CA VAL A 732 -12.35 -2.03 -5.98
C VAL A 732 -13.76 -1.61 -6.42
N ALA A 733 -13.90 -0.38 -6.92
CA ALA A 733 -15.17 0.17 -7.38
C ALA A 733 -15.83 -0.73 -8.44
N SER A 734 -15.05 -1.25 -9.41
CA SER A 734 -15.54 -2.15 -10.48
C SER A 734 -16.17 -3.48 -10.00
N LYS A 735 -16.04 -3.86 -8.73
CA LYS A 735 -16.65 -5.07 -8.15
C LYS A 735 -17.81 -4.79 -7.21
N SER A 736 -18.09 -3.53 -6.92
CA SER A 736 -19.11 -3.12 -5.95
C SER A 736 -20.52 -3.51 -6.39
N ALA A 737 -20.87 -3.32 -7.67
CA ALA A 737 -22.15 -3.76 -8.20
C ALA A 737 -22.34 -5.30 -8.15
N ASP A 738 -21.27 -6.08 -8.23
CA ASP A 738 -21.36 -7.54 -8.04
C ASP A 738 -21.56 -7.89 -6.56
N ASN A 739 -20.76 -7.31 -5.67
CA ASN A 739 -20.89 -7.51 -4.23
C ASN A 739 -22.28 -7.08 -3.70
N ALA A 740 -22.87 -6.01 -4.23
CA ALA A 740 -24.25 -5.60 -3.90
C ALA A 740 -25.27 -6.67 -4.30
N ALA A 741 -25.18 -7.23 -5.51
CA ALA A 741 -26.04 -8.32 -5.95
C ALA A 741 -25.84 -9.62 -5.13
N ARG A 742 -24.61 -9.93 -4.70
CA ARG A 742 -24.32 -11.05 -3.79
C ARG A 742 -25.00 -10.86 -2.44
N LEU A 743 -24.78 -9.71 -1.81
CA LEU A 743 -25.34 -9.39 -0.50
C LEU A 743 -26.87 -9.32 -0.53
N ALA A 744 -27.47 -8.81 -1.62
CA ALA A 744 -28.93 -8.79 -1.80
C ALA A 744 -29.54 -10.20 -1.84
N VAL A 745 -28.87 -11.18 -2.46
CA VAL A 745 -29.31 -12.58 -2.41
C VAL A 745 -29.17 -13.16 -1.01
N LEU A 746 -28.12 -12.81 -0.27
CA LEU A 746 -27.97 -13.26 1.12
C LEU A 746 -29.12 -12.73 2.00
N PHE A 747 -29.49 -11.45 1.87
CA PHE A 747 -30.63 -10.86 2.56
C PHE A 747 -31.96 -11.50 2.14
N GLN A 748 -32.16 -11.71 0.84
CA GLN A 748 -33.37 -12.37 0.30
C GLN A 748 -33.61 -13.75 0.93
N ILE A 749 -32.56 -14.58 0.99
CA ILE A 749 -32.65 -15.93 1.57
C ILE A 749 -32.77 -15.88 3.09
N PHE A 750 -32.17 -14.89 3.75
CA PHE A 750 -32.26 -14.74 5.20
C PHE A 750 -33.66 -14.34 5.66
N GLU A 751 -34.27 -13.28 5.13
CA GLU A 751 -35.58 -12.81 5.59
C GLU A 751 -36.75 -13.60 4.97
N HIS A 752 -36.73 -13.83 3.65
CA HIS A 752 -37.89 -14.38 2.93
C HIS A 752 -37.78 -15.89 2.65
N GLY A 753 -36.59 -16.48 2.82
CA GLY A 753 -36.37 -17.91 2.65
C GLY A 753 -36.23 -18.38 1.19
N VAL A 754 -36.54 -19.65 0.97
CA VAL A 754 -36.22 -20.38 -0.27
C VAL A 754 -37.21 -20.08 -1.39
N GLY A 755 -36.70 -19.65 -2.55
CA GLY A 755 -37.42 -19.71 -3.82
C GLY A 755 -37.98 -18.38 -4.36
N GLY A 756 -37.84 -17.27 -3.64
CA GLY A 756 -38.21 -15.93 -4.12
C GLY A 756 -37.11 -15.26 -4.94
N ALA A 757 -37.48 -14.54 -6.01
CA ALA A 757 -36.57 -13.60 -6.67
C ALA A 757 -36.24 -12.42 -5.74
N VAL A 758 -35.04 -11.86 -5.85
CA VAL A 758 -34.56 -10.75 -4.98
C VAL A 758 -35.47 -9.54 -5.12
N GLU A 759 -36.02 -9.08 -3.99
CA GLU A 759 -36.89 -7.91 -3.89
C GLU A 759 -36.10 -6.59 -3.89
N LEU A 760 -36.76 -5.48 -4.24
CA LEU A 760 -36.14 -4.16 -4.31
C LEU A 760 -35.49 -3.76 -2.98
N ASP A 761 -36.23 -3.87 -1.88
CA ASP A 761 -35.80 -3.52 -0.52
C ASP A 761 -34.51 -4.25 -0.12
N CYS A 762 -34.43 -5.56 -0.43
CA CYS A 762 -33.22 -6.38 -0.21
C CYS A 762 -32.03 -5.89 -1.05
N PHE A 763 -32.27 -5.42 -2.27
CA PHE A 763 -31.22 -4.83 -3.11
C PHE A 763 -30.78 -3.45 -2.65
N GLU A 764 -31.71 -2.55 -2.28
CA GLU A 764 -31.38 -1.21 -1.78
C GLU A 764 -30.60 -1.27 -0.47
N CYS A 765 -31.03 -2.13 0.46
CA CYS A 765 -30.30 -2.42 1.71
C CYS A 765 -28.86 -2.88 1.44
N ALA A 766 -28.69 -3.86 0.54
CA ALA A 766 -27.38 -4.35 0.15
C ALA A 766 -26.52 -3.29 -0.56
N GLY A 767 -27.12 -2.49 -1.45
CA GLY A 767 -26.47 -1.40 -2.16
C GLY A 767 -25.92 -0.33 -1.20
N ARG A 768 -26.70 0.06 -0.19
CA ARG A 768 -26.27 1.02 0.85
C ARG A 768 -25.08 0.50 1.67
N ILE A 769 -25.11 -0.76 2.09
CA ILE A 769 -23.99 -1.37 2.82
C ILE A 769 -22.73 -1.47 1.95
N VAL A 770 -22.86 -1.86 0.68
CA VAL A 770 -21.71 -1.97 -0.23
C VAL A 770 -21.17 -0.60 -0.63
N ALA A 771 -22.01 0.44 -0.78
CA ALA A 771 -21.57 1.81 -0.98
C ALA A 771 -20.73 2.33 0.21
N TRP A 772 -21.17 2.06 1.44
CA TRP A 772 -20.39 2.39 2.65
C TRP A 772 -19.02 1.68 2.66
N HIS A 773 -18.99 0.37 2.36
CA HIS A 773 -17.73 -0.38 2.23
C HIS A 773 -16.81 0.12 1.10
N LEU A 774 -17.39 0.67 0.02
CA LEU A 774 -16.64 1.29 -1.07
C LEU A 774 -16.03 2.64 -0.64
N ASN A 775 -16.77 3.44 0.13
CA ASN A 775 -16.25 4.68 0.70
C ASN A 775 -15.11 4.41 1.71
N GLU A 776 -15.25 3.37 2.54
CA GLU A 776 -14.18 2.88 3.41
C GLU A 776 -12.94 2.38 2.65
N ALA A 777 -13.15 1.66 1.53
CA ALA A 777 -12.06 1.29 0.64
C ALA A 777 -11.37 2.52 0.04
N ARG A 778 -12.13 3.55 -0.36
CA ARG A 778 -11.60 4.84 -0.83
C ARG A 778 -10.75 5.53 0.25
N ARG A 779 -11.26 5.61 1.47
CA ARG A 779 -10.56 6.17 2.63
C ARG A 779 -9.23 5.45 2.90
N PHE A 780 -9.27 4.12 3.01
CA PHE A 780 -8.07 3.33 3.31
C PHE A 780 -7.05 3.28 2.16
N PHE A 781 -7.48 3.02 0.92
CA PHE A 781 -6.56 2.93 -0.22
C PHE A 781 -6.08 4.31 -0.71
N GLY A 782 -6.83 5.38 -0.45
CA GLY A 782 -6.37 6.76 -0.62
C GLY A 782 -5.19 7.06 0.30
N GLU A 783 -5.32 6.76 1.61
CA GLU A 783 -4.21 6.95 2.55
C GLU A 783 -3.02 6.01 2.26
N LEU A 784 -3.27 4.77 1.83
CA LEU A 784 -2.21 3.82 1.50
C LEU A 784 -1.51 4.12 0.17
N ALA A 785 -2.10 4.95 -0.69
CA ALA A 785 -1.47 5.45 -1.92
C ALA A 785 -0.57 6.67 -1.69
N LEU A 786 -0.56 7.25 -0.49
CA LEU A 786 0.30 8.37 -0.17
C LEU A 786 1.78 7.96 -0.11
N PRO A 787 2.71 8.84 -0.55
CA PRO A 787 4.11 8.77 -0.15
C PRO A 787 4.25 8.57 1.36
N ALA A 788 5.29 7.83 1.78
CA ALA A 788 5.47 7.42 3.17
C ALA A 788 5.58 8.63 4.12
N GLU A 789 6.10 9.75 3.60
CA GLU A 789 6.25 11.04 4.24
C GLU A 789 4.89 11.66 4.62
N LEU A 790 3.95 11.69 3.66
CA LEU A 790 2.59 12.20 3.85
C LEU A 790 1.72 11.25 4.69
N ALA A 791 1.92 9.93 4.57
CA ALA A 791 1.24 8.95 5.41
C ALA A 791 1.67 9.05 6.89
N ASP A 792 2.96 9.30 7.16
CA ASP A 792 3.44 9.55 8.52
C ASP A 792 2.94 10.89 9.07
N ALA A 793 2.86 11.93 8.23
CA ALA A 793 2.25 13.21 8.60
C ALA A 793 0.77 13.04 9.00
N ALA A 794 -0.04 12.33 8.21
CA ALA A 794 -1.47 12.12 8.49
C ALA A 794 -1.75 11.34 9.78
N ARG A 795 -0.94 10.30 10.03
CA ARG A 795 -1.01 9.53 11.28
C ARG A 795 -0.60 10.39 12.48
N LEU A 796 0.47 11.19 12.34
CA LEU A 796 0.96 12.08 13.37
C LEU A 796 -0.05 13.20 13.71
N ASP A 797 -0.65 13.82 12.69
CA ASP A 797 -1.69 14.86 12.82
C ASP A 797 -2.89 14.38 13.62
N THR A 798 -3.47 13.25 13.18
CA THR A 798 -4.63 12.63 13.83
C THR A 798 -4.33 12.27 15.30
N TRP A 799 -3.13 11.76 15.58
CA TRP A 799 -2.71 11.48 16.95
C TRP A 799 -2.47 12.75 17.79
N LEU A 800 -1.88 13.80 17.22
CA LEU A 800 -1.63 15.08 17.90
C LEU A 800 -2.94 15.75 18.29
N ILE A 801 -3.93 15.79 17.39
CA ILE A 801 -5.27 16.33 17.66
C ILE A 801 -5.93 15.56 18.81
N GLY A 802 -6.02 14.24 18.72
CA GLY A 802 -6.63 13.41 19.76
C GLY A 802 -5.87 13.41 21.10
N TYR A 803 -4.55 13.64 21.09
CA TYR A 803 -3.77 13.87 22.30
C TYR A 803 -4.12 15.23 22.93
N CYS A 804 -4.10 16.29 22.13
CA CYS A 804 -4.40 17.66 22.55
C CYS A 804 -5.82 17.79 23.13
N GLN A 805 -6.82 17.20 22.48
CA GLN A 805 -8.21 17.16 22.96
C GLN A 805 -8.34 16.43 24.31
N ARG A 806 -7.70 15.25 24.47
CA ARG A 806 -7.77 14.47 25.72
C ARG A 806 -7.05 15.13 26.89
N GLU A 807 -5.85 15.66 26.66
CA GLU A 807 -5.04 16.31 27.71
C GLU A 807 -5.38 17.81 27.88
N GLN A 808 -6.40 18.33 27.18
CA GLN A 808 -6.84 19.73 27.19
C GLN A 808 -5.69 20.73 27.00
N THR A 809 -4.84 20.45 26.01
CA THR A 809 -3.64 21.22 25.66
C THR A 809 -3.59 21.47 24.16
N HIS A 810 -2.79 22.44 23.73
CA HIS A 810 -2.37 22.61 22.32
C HIS A 810 -0.85 22.43 22.17
N LEU A 811 -0.16 21.94 23.22
CA LEU A 811 1.29 21.82 23.31
C LEU A 811 1.69 20.37 23.61
N VAL A 812 2.56 19.81 22.77
CA VAL A 812 3.11 18.45 22.91
C VAL A 812 4.62 18.50 22.73
N SER A 813 5.43 17.90 23.63
CA SER A 813 6.88 17.87 23.39
C SER A 813 7.22 16.86 22.29
N THR A 814 8.23 17.14 21.46
CA THR A 814 8.65 16.19 20.41
C THR A 814 9.09 14.83 20.98
N ARG A 815 9.57 14.82 22.24
CA ARG A 815 9.91 13.59 22.96
C ARG A 815 8.68 12.76 23.35
N GLU A 816 7.55 13.40 23.66
CA GLU A 816 6.29 12.71 23.92
C GLU A 816 5.67 12.19 22.65
N ALA A 817 5.64 13.00 21.57
CA ALA A 817 5.24 12.56 20.24
C ALA A 817 6.06 11.35 19.77
N GLN A 818 7.39 11.35 19.97
CA GLN A 818 8.24 10.20 19.62
C GLN A 818 8.01 8.96 20.52
N ARG A 819 7.65 9.14 21.79
CA ARG A 819 7.46 8.04 22.75
C ARG A 819 6.09 7.39 22.67
N LEU A 820 5.05 8.21 22.51
CA LEU A 820 3.63 7.84 22.62
C LEU A 820 2.90 7.87 21.27
N GLY A 821 3.43 8.59 20.28
CA GLY A 821 2.83 8.76 18.97
C GLY A 821 3.16 7.66 17.95
N PRO A 822 2.54 7.75 16.76
CA PRO A 822 2.57 6.70 15.74
C PRO A 822 3.87 6.63 14.92
N VAL A 823 4.74 7.64 15.05
CA VAL A 823 6.03 7.77 14.34
C VAL A 823 7.15 7.86 15.38
N ARG A 824 7.81 6.72 15.65
CA ARG A 824 8.87 6.61 16.68
C ARG A 824 10.27 6.90 16.16
N ASP A 825 10.49 6.74 14.85
CA ASP A 825 11.78 7.08 14.24
C ASP A 825 11.96 8.60 14.22
N ARG A 826 13.19 9.07 14.48
CA ARG A 826 13.47 10.49 14.67
C ARG A 826 13.50 11.26 13.35
N GLU A 827 13.99 10.66 12.28
CA GLU A 827 14.09 11.31 10.97
C GLU A 827 12.69 11.38 10.36
N ARG A 828 11.95 10.26 10.35
CA ARG A 828 10.54 10.22 9.91
C ARG A 828 9.65 11.17 10.69
N LEU A 829 9.79 11.25 12.02
CA LEU A 829 9.04 12.22 12.84
C LEU A 829 9.39 13.68 12.48
N THR A 830 10.65 13.96 12.12
CA THR A 830 11.08 15.30 11.71
C THR A 830 10.52 15.68 10.33
N THR A 831 10.52 14.74 9.38
CA THR A 831 9.87 14.92 8.07
C THR A 831 8.36 15.12 8.24
N ALA A 832 7.69 14.22 8.95
CA ALA A 832 6.25 14.32 9.20
C ALA A 832 5.85 15.65 9.86
N LEU A 833 6.59 16.11 10.88
CA LEU A 833 6.33 17.42 11.49
C LEU A 833 6.49 18.58 10.50
N ARG A 834 7.43 18.49 9.56
CA ARG A 834 7.67 19.52 8.55
C ARG A 834 6.50 19.64 7.56
N GLU A 835 5.99 18.52 7.06
CA GLU A 835 4.78 18.49 6.23
C GLU A 835 3.58 19.12 6.98
N LEU A 836 3.46 18.87 8.29
CA LEU A 836 2.40 19.47 9.13
C LEU A 836 2.61 20.97 9.42
N GLU A 837 3.85 21.44 9.43
CA GLU A 837 4.19 22.88 9.51
C GLU A 837 3.87 23.59 8.19
N GLU A 838 4.20 22.98 7.04
CA GLU A 838 3.94 23.52 5.71
C GLU A 838 2.42 23.64 5.40
N LEU A 839 1.59 22.89 6.13
CA LEU A 839 0.12 22.93 6.06
C LEU A 839 -0.54 23.77 7.17
N ASP A 840 0.23 24.53 7.95
CA ASP A 840 -0.24 25.36 9.09
C ASP A 840 -0.99 24.59 10.19
N ARG A 841 -0.80 23.27 10.28
CA ARG A 841 -1.49 22.40 11.27
C ARG A 841 -0.74 22.32 12.58
N VAL A 842 0.59 22.43 12.54
CA VAL A 842 1.45 22.54 13.72
C VAL A 842 2.50 23.63 13.54
N LYS A 843 3.11 24.08 14.64
CA LYS A 843 4.31 24.94 14.67
C LYS A 843 5.30 24.39 15.68
N VAL A 844 6.50 23.99 15.26
CA VAL A 844 7.54 23.41 16.13
C VAL A 844 8.46 24.52 16.64
N SER A 845 8.19 24.95 17.87
CA SER A 845 8.99 25.95 18.58
C SER A 845 10.10 25.29 19.42
N GLN A 846 11.15 26.06 19.75
CA GLN A 846 12.21 25.62 20.65
C GLN A 846 12.22 26.45 21.94
N GLU A 847 11.73 25.87 23.03
CA GLU A 847 11.73 26.47 24.36
C GLU A 847 12.94 25.93 25.15
N GLY A 848 14.03 26.69 25.11
CA GLY A 848 15.32 26.33 25.72
C GLY A 848 15.96 25.08 25.09
N LYS A 849 16.09 24.01 25.87
CA LYS A 849 16.63 22.71 25.41
C LYS A 849 15.55 21.73 24.92
N ARG A 850 14.27 22.13 24.87
CA ARG A 850 13.14 21.27 24.47
C ARG A 850 12.53 21.80 23.17
N LYS A 851 12.19 20.91 22.24
CA LYS A 851 11.33 21.24 21.10
C LYS A 851 9.88 20.93 21.47
N ILE A 852 8.98 21.88 21.21
CA ILE A 852 7.55 21.80 21.54
C ILE A 852 6.77 22.02 20.24
N ILE A 853 5.93 21.03 19.93
CA ILE A 853 4.96 21.05 18.86
C ILE A 853 3.75 21.80 19.40
N LYS A 854 3.41 22.93 18.79
CA LYS A 854 2.13 23.63 19.02
C LYS A 854 1.17 23.14 17.94
N VAL A 855 -0.02 22.65 18.32
CA VAL A 855 -1.07 22.26 17.36
C VAL A 855 -1.96 23.48 17.11
N ASN A 856 -2.40 23.68 15.86
CA ASN A 856 -3.28 24.79 15.51
C ASN A 856 -4.60 24.70 16.29
N PRO A 857 -4.99 25.72 17.09
CA PRO A 857 -6.21 25.69 17.88
C PRO A 857 -7.48 25.44 17.06
N ALA A 858 -7.53 25.86 15.79
CA ALA A 858 -8.65 25.62 14.89
C ALA A 858 -8.87 24.12 14.56
N LEU A 859 -7.90 23.24 14.87
CA LEU A 859 -8.04 21.77 14.78
C LEU A 859 -8.58 21.13 16.07
N LEU A 860 -8.72 21.90 17.14
CA LEU A 860 -9.14 21.44 18.46
C LEU A 860 -10.56 21.89 18.81
N GLU A 861 -11.10 22.89 18.10
CA GLU A 861 -12.50 23.30 18.20
C GLU A 861 -13.41 22.25 17.56
N VAL A 862 -14.32 21.69 18.35
CA VAL A 862 -15.31 20.71 17.89
C VAL A 862 -16.40 21.45 17.12
N THR A 863 -16.65 21.04 15.87
CA THR A 863 -17.88 21.42 15.16
C THR A 863 -19.06 20.83 15.92
N SER A 864 -19.76 21.69 16.66
CA SER A 864 -20.91 21.38 17.52
C SER A 864 -22.18 21.05 16.75
#